data_AF-A0A9W5RH90-F1
#
_entry.id   AF-A0A9W5RH90-F1
#
_cell.length_a   1.000
_cell.length_b   1.000
_cell.length_c   1.000
_cell.angle_alpha   90.00
_cell.angle_beta   90.00
_cell.angle_gamma   90.00
#
_symmetry.space_group_name_H-M   'P 1'
#
loop_
_entity.id
_entity.type
_entity.pdbx_description
1 polymer ?
#
loop_
_entity_poly.entity_id
_entity_poly.type
_entity_poly.pdbx_seq_one_letter_code
_entity_poly.pdbx_strand_id
1 'polypeptide(L)'
;MQAFHNTSNIVCRDPKGAVELGTSATIRIFAWDDDVQSVTLRLWQEYGPESSSEAQVLSGEKRVVMQKSDFAGALPTGVPDYAQCFEAIVKPAATGLIWYRFELQASDGAVWSYGAQENRCTGVGSFAYGEPPSFQITCYEPRGSFAGVEDPSWYKVGVVYQIFPDRFARDANWQERTKQALAVPRNGVSRQLVEDWEKTPEYRRDANGRITEWDFYGGSLAGIEEKLPYLENLGITALYLNPIYAASSNHRYDIADYLEVDPVLGTVEDFEHLCVKAAEHGISIILDGVFNHCGADSKYFNKFSNYSEPGAVQQAGSPYDEWFTFREDGTYESWWGVDALPTIVSDNPDYQEFICGKDGVIRTWLRRGARGWRLDVADEISDSFIQKIRAAALAERSDAVIIGEVWEDASNKRAYGKLRHYLEGSELDGPMNYPLRKSILSFLMNEAGAESTALALEELWENYPHEAFYSCLNVFGTHDKERLINVVAGAPAPDSLSAHEQVTYRLSADQRGLSKARMWQTAVLQMTLPGVPSIYYGDEMGVEGFVDPTNRATMPWPGSSPRADLDYLHIYRNAIALRKTLPLLVDGSFEPFVPECGSDDVLAFWRKPLQKDKQQEQQGKAASGICVLVNKSRSDAKTVYVSVPQNMQVIDVISGQAVPVKDGKAEVFLWQLGCTVLNVQPAHRLQKPLEPGMGVLAHITSLPADEDSAITPGQKPGVIGRETSEFIDFLAKSGQKYWQILPVSPTDEYGSPYAGISAFAGNINLLDPAAMERVISECDDPQSTRAAEYQEFCARNSYWLDSYAAFRAIKDLLGEEVWQDWPKQYHSWSQELLERPELAQAIELHRKQQFAFDVIWSQTLAEARVKGIQIIGDMPMFVSEDSADVWAHPELFALDDTGHTELQAGAPADAFSQDGQLWGNPTYNWQAHKDEGYRWWIERFRRSFYLYDYTRLDHFIGFTSYYAIEQGKTAAEGSFKFGPGNELFDVAYKQLGPLPFIAEDLGAVTPAVRALLSQTGFPGMSVIQFADGDCRYSFAPAQESIVYSGTHDTQTLMGFVETRFTGGQATDESQQIFDHLMEQVVSTSNAVVILPLQDVLGLSDDARMNIPGKAEGNWSWQVKKDMLTPQAIQKLQRFVELHQSKLDA
;
A
#
# COMPACT_ATOMS: atom_id res chain seq x y z
N MET A 1 -29.85 -13.00 -41.29
CA MET A 1 -28.56 -12.28 -41.29
C MET A 1 -28.01 -12.30 -39.88
N GLN A 2 -26.73 -12.62 -39.72
CA GLN A 2 -26.04 -12.51 -38.43
C GLN A 2 -24.86 -11.54 -38.56
N ALA A 3 -24.55 -10.81 -37.48
CA ALA A 3 -23.39 -9.92 -37.42
C ALA A 3 -22.82 -9.82 -36.00
N PHE A 4 -21.51 -9.56 -35.93
CA PHE A 4 -20.78 -9.44 -34.67
C PHE A 4 -19.79 -8.27 -34.72
N HIS A 5 -19.95 -7.34 -33.78
CA HIS A 5 -18.97 -6.35 -33.40
C HIS A 5 -18.97 -6.23 -31.87
N ASN A 6 -17.79 -6.14 -31.27
CA ASN A 6 -17.61 -5.94 -29.84
C ASN A 6 -16.47 -4.95 -29.62
N THR A 7 -16.74 -3.80 -29.01
CA THR A 7 -15.70 -2.76 -28.80
C THR A 7 -14.60 -3.21 -27.85
N SER A 8 -14.89 -4.13 -26.92
CA SER A 8 -13.91 -4.72 -25.99
C SER A 8 -12.94 -5.68 -26.67
N ASN A 9 -13.23 -6.12 -27.90
CA ASN A 9 -12.42 -7.08 -28.64
C ASN A 9 -11.48 -6.36 -29.62
N ILE A 10 -10.17 -6.49 -29.41
CA ILE A 10 -9.13 -5.82 -30.22
C ILE A 10 -9.21 -6.15 -31.72
N VAL A 11 -9.77 -7.30 -32.10
CA VAL A 11 -9.98 -7.66 -33.51
C VAL A 11 -11.06 -6.78 -34.14
N CYS A 12 -12.13 -6.51 -33.39
CA CYS A 12 -13.26 -5.68 -33.81
C CYS A 12 -12.96 -4.18 -33.71
N ARG A 13 -12.12 -3.75 -32.75
CA ARG A 13 -11.75 -2.35 -32.52
C ARG A 13 -10.31 -2.25 -32.01
N ASP A 14 -9.43 -1.59 -32.77
CA ASP A 14 -8.01 -1.39 -32.42
C ASP A 14 -7.59 0.08 -32.60
N PRO A 15 -7.13 0.80 -31.56
CA PRO A 15 -6.96 0.34 -30.17
C PRO A 15 -8.28 0.18 -29.41
N LYS A 16 -8.26 -0.61 -28.33
CA LYS A 16 -9.35 -0.68 -27.34
C LYS A 16 -9.43 0.64 -26.56
N GLY A 17 -10.65 1.15 -26.36
CA GLY A 17 -10.91 2.36 -25.56
C GLY A 17 -10.66 3.69 -26.29
N ALA A 18 -10.43 4.76 -25.53
CA ALA A 18 -10.17 6.09 -26.04
C ALA A 18 -8.96 6.18 -26.98
N VAL A 19 -8.97 7.14 -27.91
CA VAL A 19 -8.01 7.25 -29.01
C VAL A 19 -7.26 8.58 -28.94
N GLU A 20 -5.93 8.52 -28.96
CA GLU A 20 -5.06 9.69 -28.98
C GLU A 20 -5.18 10.46 -30.31
N LEU A 21 -5.29 11.79 -30.25
CA LEU A 21 -5.34 12.64 -31.44
C LEU A 21 -4.12 12.39 -32.34
N GLY A 22 -4.37 12.28 -33.65
CA GLY A 22 -3.33 11.97 -34.65
C GLY A 22 -3.08 10.49 -34.89
N THR A 23 -3.57 9.60 -34.02
CA THR A 23 -3.59 8.15 -34.24
C THR A 23 -4.84 7.71 -35.02
N SER A 24 -5.02 6.41 -35.26
CA SER A 24 -6.15 5.88 -36.03
C SER A 24 -6.75 4.67 -35.33
N ALA A 25 -8.07 4.54 -35.41
CA ALA A 25 -8.81 3.39 -34.91
C ALA A 25 -9.31 2.54 -36.08
N THR A 26 -9.00 1.25 -36.07
CA THR A 26 -9.55 0.29 -37.03
C THR A 26 -10.82 -0.32 -36.45
N ILE A 27 -11.92 -0.18 -37.18
CA ILE A 27 -13.25 -0.69 -36.81
C ILE A 27 -13.61 -1.82 -37.77
N ARG A 28 -13.96 -2.99 -37.23
CA ARG A 28 -14.33 -4.17 -38.00
C ARG A 28 -15.66 -4.75 -37.55
N ILE A 29 -16.43 -5.29 -38.49
CA ILE A 29 -17.65 -6.07 -38.21
C ILE A 29 -17.63 -7.34 -39.06
N PHE A 30 -18.07 -8.44 -38.46
CA PHE A 30 -18.17 -9.75 -39.11
C PHE A 30 -19.64 -10.04 -39.40
N ALA A 31 -19.99 -10.46 -40.62
CA ALA A 31 -21.36 -10.80 -41.00
C ALA A 31 -21.43 -12.15 -41.73
N TRP A 32 -22.48 -12.94 -41.49
CA TRP A 32 -22.65 -14.28 -42.08
C TRP A 32 -24.13 -14.68 -42.23
N ASP A 33 -24.34 -15.87 -42.80
CA ASP A 33 -25.62 -16.53 -43.13
C ASP A 33 -26.51 -15.87 -44.20
N ASP A 34 -26.28 -14.59 -44.52
CA ASP A 34 -26.88 -13.92 -45.68
C ASP A 34 -25.79 -13.25 -46.53
N ASP A 35 -26.06 -13.08 -47.83
CA ASP A 35 -25.14 -12.39 -48.74
C ASP A 35 -25.21 -10.87 -48.51
N VAL A 36 -24.24 -10.34 -47.76
CA VAL A 36 -24.11 -8.92 -47.43
C VAL A 36 -23.38 -8.20 -48.57
N GLN A 37 -24.08 -7.30 -49.28
CA GLN A 37 -23.52 -6.59 -50.43
C GLN A 37 -22.54 -5.49 -50.02
N SER A 38 -22.89 -4.74 -48.98
CA SER A 38 -22.07 -3.66 -48.46
C SER A 38 -22.39 -3.36 -47.01
N VAL A 39 -21.39 -2.93 -46.25
CA VAL A 39 -21.56 -2.39 -44.91
C VAL A 39 -21.15 -0.92 -44.94
N THR A 40 -21.99 -0.06 -44.39
CA THR A 40 -21.71 1.36 -44.21
C THR A 40 -21.53 1.66 -42.74
N LEU A 41 -20.40 2.25 -42.37
CA LEU A 41 -20.13 2.79 -41.05
C LEU A 41 -20.65 4.23 -41.01
N ARG A 42 -21.71 4.46 -40.23
CA ARG A 42 -22.25 5.80 -39.95
C ARG A 42 -21.48 6.38 -38.77
N LEU A 43 -20.81 7.50 -38.98
CA LEU A 43 -19.96 8.21 -38.02
C LEU A 43 -20.47 9.63 -37.84
N TRP A 44 -20.49 10.15 -36.62
CA TRP A 44 -20.59 11.59 -36.41
C TRP A 44 -19.72 11.99 -35.23
N GLN A 45 -19.17 13.19 -35.30
CA GLN A 45 -18.34 13.75 -34.24
C GLN A 45 -19.07 14.94 -33.62
N GLU A 46 -19.21 14.91 -32.30
CA GLU A 46 -19.66 16.04 -31.51
C GLU A 46 -18.41 16.74 -30.96
N TYR A 47 -18.23 18.01 -31.37
CA TYR A 47 -17.05 18.81 -31.01
C TYR A 47 -17.29 19.66 -29.76
N GLY A 48 -16.20 20.03 -29.09
CA GLY A 48 -16.17 21.03 -28.04
C GLY A 48 -16.68 22.42 -28.45
N PRO A 49 -17.14 23.24 -27.48
CA PRO A 49 -17.65 24.60 -27.72
C PRO A 49 -16.62 25.56 -28.33
N GLU A 50 -15.32 25.27 -28.25
CA GLU A 50 -14.23 26.07 -28.82
C GLU A 50 -13.60 25.50 -30.10
N SER A 51 -14.25 24.52 -30.74
CA SER A 51 -13.82 24.06 -32.06
C SER A 51 -13.82 25.23 -33.06
N SER A 52 -12.74 25.35 -33.85
CA SER A 52 -12.59 26.46 -34.82
C SER A 52 -13.82 26.58 -35.72
N SER A 53 -14.08 27.77 -36.27
CA SER A 53 -15.21 27.94 -37.21
C SER A 53 -15.17 26.97 -38.41
N GLU A 54 -13.99 26.44 -38.77
CA GLU A 54 -13.84 25.36 -39.75
C GLU A 54 -14.21 23.97 -39.19
N ALA A 55 -13.96 23.68 -37.91
CA ALA A 55 -14.33 22.42 -37.27
C ALA A 55 -15.84 22.30 -37.02
N GLN A 56 -16.54 23.39 -36.70
CA GLN A 56 -18.02 23.41 -36.66
C GLN A 56 -18.64 23.18 -38.04
N VAL A 57 -17.99 23.64 -39.12
CA VAL A 57 -18.37 23.35 -40.52
C VAL A 57 -18.11 21.88 -40.91
N LEU A 58 -17.22 21.19 -40.19
CA LEU A 58 -16.93 19.76 -40.33
C LEU A 58 -17.79 18.86 -39.43
N SER A 59 -18.66 19.45 -38.59
CA SER A 59 -19.65 18.71 -37.80
C SER A 59 -20.72 18.16 -38.72
N GLY A 60 -20.79 16.84 -38.79
CA GLY A 60 -21.65 16.19 -39.76
C GLY A 60 -21.53 14.69 -39.73
N GLU A 61 -22.68 14.05 -39.92
CA GLU A 61 -22.76 12.62 -40.17
C GLU A 61 -21.99 12.26 -41.45
N LYS A 62 -21.01 11.38 -41.32
CA LYS A 62 -20.26 10.77 -42.40
C LYS A 62 -20.71 9.32 -42.55
N ARG A 63 -21.02 8.91 -43.77
CA ARG A 63 -21.24 7.51 -44.14
C ARG A 63 -20.00 7.00 -44.85
N VAL A 64 -19.29 6.05 -44.23
CA VAL A 64 -18.08 5.44 -44.77
C VAL A 64 -18.40 4.03 -45.21
N VAL A 65 -18.34 3.75 -46.51
CA VAL A 65 -18.47 2.38 -47.02
C VAL A 65 -17.25 1.59 -46.58
N MET A 66 -17.48 0.51 -45.82
CA MET A 66 -16.42 -0.34 -45.29
C MET A 66 -15.85 -1.24 -46.38
N GLN A 67 -14.55 -1.49 -46.32
CA GLN A 67 -13.88 -2.38 -47.27
C GLN A 67 -14.01 -3.83 -46.80
N LYS A 68 -14.31 -4.74 -47.72
CA LYS A 68 -14.28 -6.17 -47.45
C LYS A 68 -12.82 -6.60 -47.26
N SER A 69 -12.51 -7.25 -46.13
CA SER A 69 -11.16 -7.60 -45.70
C SER A 69 -10.99 -9.12 -45.66
N ASP A 70 -9.88 -9.62 -46.22
CA ASP A 70 -9.45 -11.02 -46.10
C ASP A 70 -8.71 -11.22 -44.76
N PHE A 71 -9.40 -10.98 -43.65
CA PHE A 71 -8.81 -11.03 -42.31
C PHE A 71 -8.25 -12.44 -42.01
N ALA A 72 -6.94 -12.55 -41.87
CA ALA A 72 -6.22 -13.82 -41.68
C ALA A 72 -5.87 -14.14 -40.21
N GLY A 73 -6.42 -13.38 -39.24
CA GLY A 73 -6.19 -13.58 -37.81
C GLY A 73 -7.18 -14.55 -37.15
N ALA A 74 -7.01 -14.79 -35.85
CA ALA A 74 -7.97 -15.56 -35.06
C ALA A 74 -9.30 -14.79 -34.95
N LEU A 75 -10.42 -15.44 -35.30
CA LEU A 75 -11.74 -14.82 -35.26
C LEU A 75 -12.25 -14.68 -33.81
N PRO A 76 -13.10 -13.68 -33.52
CA PRO A 76 -13.78 -13.60 -32.24
C PRO A 76 -14.58 -14.87 -31.93
N THR A 77 -14.63 -15.26 -30.65
CA THR A 77 -15.42 -16.42 -30.21
C THR A 77 -16.87 -16.30 -30.67
N GLY A 78 -17.38 -17.35 -31.31
CA GLY A 78 -18.75 -17.40 -31.83
C GLY A 78 -18.91 -16.89 -33.27
N VAL A 79 -17.87 -16.31 -33.88
CA VAL A 79 -17.86 -15.95 -35.30
C VAL A 79 -17.38 -17.15 -36.13
N PRO A 80 -18.14 -17.60 -37.15
CA PRO A 80 -17.73 -18.74 -37.97
C PRO A 80 -16.63 -18.38 -38.98
N ASP A 81 -15.82 -19.37 -39.36
CA ASP A 81 -14.68 -19.20 -40.29
C ASP A 81 -15.07 -18.67 -41.69
N TYR A 82 -16.34 -18.80 -42.08
CA TYR A 82 -16.87 -18.29 -43.34
C TYR A 82 -17.50 -16.90 -43.23
N ALA A 83 -17.42 -16.24 -42.07
CA ALA A 83 -17.92 -14.89 -41.89
C ALA A 83 -17.15 -13.89 -42.76
N GLN A 84 -17.87 -12.96 -43.36
CA GLN A 84 -17.30 -11.87 -44.14
C GLN A 84 -16.88 -10.74 -43.19
N CYS A 85 -15.61 -10.34 -43.26
CA CYS A 85 -15.10 -9.22 -42.48
C CYS A 85 -15.17 -7.92 -43.30
N PHE A 86 -15.68 -6.86 -42.69
CA PHE A 86 -15.69 -5.51 -43.24
C PHE A 86 -14.92 -4.58 -42.30
N GLU A 87 -14.03 -3.76 -42.83
CA GLU A 87 -13.18 -2.85 -42.05
C GLU A 87 -13.21 -1.41 -42.54
N ALA A 88 -13.03 -0.47 -41.61
CA ALA A 88 -12.81 0.93 -41.87
C ALA A 88 -11.79 1.51 -40.89
N ILE A 89 -10.97 2.44 -41.36
CA ILE A 89 -10.01 3.17 -40.53
C ILE A 89 -10.58 4.55 -40.24
N VAL A 90 -10.76 4.86 -38.96
CA VAL A 90 -11.21 6.16 -38.47
C VAL A 90 -10.01 6.93 -37.93
N LYS A 91 -9.72 8.08 -38.53
CA LYS A 91 -8.68 9.00 -38.06
C LYS A 91 -9.34 10.28 -37.55
N PRO A 92 -9.38 10.53 -36.23
CA PRO A 92 -9.91 11.76 -35.67
C PRO A 92 -9.13 12.97 -36.18
N ALA A 93 -9.84 14.05 -36.54
CA ALA A 93 -9.24 15.30 -37.01
C ALA A 93 -9.07 16.35 -35.89
N ALA A 94 -9.78 16.17 -34.79
CA ALA A 94 -9.77 16.99 -33.58
C ALA A 94 -10.20 16.12 -32.39
N THR A 95 -9.99 16.61 -31.18
CA THR A 95 -10.51 16.01 -29.95
C THR A 95 -12.04 15.99 -29.92
N GLY A 96 -12.60 15.23 -29.00
CA GLY A 96 -14.03 15.14 -28.74
C GLY A 96 -14.63 13.78 -29.02
N LEU A 97 -15.96 13.74 -29.04
CA LEU A 97 -16.71 12.50 -28.96
C LEU A 97 -17.14 12.03 -30.35
N ILE A 98 -16.65 10.86 -30.76
CA ILE A 98 -17.03 10.23 -32.01
C ILE A 98 -18.01 9.10 -31.71
N TRP A 99 -19.15 9.14 -32.38
CA TRP A 99 -20.17 8.10 -32.32
C TRP A 99 -20.21 7.31 -33.62
N TYR A 100 -20.40 5.99 -33.53
CA TYR A 100 -20.54 5.15 -34.71
C TYR A 100 -21.55 4.01 -34.58
N ARG A 101 -22.11 3.61 -35.72
CA ARG A 101 -22.92 2.39 -35.87
C ARG A 101 -22.87 1.89 -37.31
N PHE A 102 -23.43 0.70 -37.56
CA PHE A 102 -23.34 0.01 -38.85
C PHE A 102 -24.71 -0.07 -39.54
N GLU A 103 -24.69 0.08 -40.85
CA GLU A 103 -25.82 -0.17 -41.76
C GLU A 103 -25.41 -1.29 -42.73
N LEU A 104 -26.03 -2.46 -42.60
CA LEU A 104 -25.72 -3.65 -43.40
C LEU A 104 -26.78 -3.83 -44.49
N GLN A 105 -26.36 -3.80 -45.75
CA GLN A 105 -27.27 -4.00 -46.88
C GLN A 105 -27.26 -5.46 -47.34
N ALA A 106 -28.43 -6.10 -47.27
CA ALA A 106 -28.68 -7.45 -47.77
C ALA A 106 -28.82 -7.47 -49.31
N SER A 107 -28.65 -8.64 -49.91
CA SER A 107 -28.79 -8.87 -51.35
C SER A 107 -30.17 -8.55 -51.94
N ASP A 108 -31.23 -8.57 -51.13
CA ASP A 108 -32.59 -8.18 -51.51
C ASP A 108 -32.85 -6.66 -51.42
N GLY A 109 -31.85 -5.89 -50.97
CA GLY A 109 -31.92 -4.44 -50.80
C GLY A 109 -32.36 -3.98 -49.42
N ALA A 110 -32.68 -4.88 -48.48
CA ALA A 110 -33.00 -4.50 -47.10
C ALA A 110 -31.76 -3.96 -46.37
N VAL A 111 -31.93 -2.89 -45.59
CA VAL A 111 -30.86 -2.29 -44.77
C VAL A 111 -31.14 -2.56 -43.30
N TRP A 112 -30.19 -3.20 -42.62
CA TRP A 112 -30.26 -3.55 -41.21
C TRP A 112 -29.34 -2.63 -40.40
N SER A 113 -29.88 -1.99 -39.36
CA SER A 113 -29.10 -1.16 -38.44
C SER A 113 -28.53 -2.02 -37.31
N TYR A 114 -27.23 -1.91 -37.08
CA TYR A 114 -26.52 -2.61 -36.00
C TYR A 114 -25.72 -1.60 -35.18
N GLY A 115 -25.90 -1.58 -33.86
CA GLY A 115 -25.30 -0.59 -32.97
C GLY A 115 -25.06 -1.14 -31.57
N ALA A 116 -24.81 -0.24 -30.63
CA ALA A 116 -24.69 -0.60 -29.21
C ALA A 116 -26.05 -1.04 -28.65
N GLN A 117 -26.02 -1.81 -27.56
CA GLN A 117 -27.24 -2.23 -26.87
C GLN A 117 -27.92 -1.06 -26.16
N GLU A 118 -29.20 -1.22 -25.81
CA GLU A 118 -29.96 -0.19 -25.09
C GLU A 118 -29.27 0.19 -23.77
N ASN A 119 -29.16 1.50 -23.51
CA ASN A 119 -28.44 2.09 -22.37
C ASN A 119 -26.92 1.79 -22.33
N ARG A 120 -26.30 1.46 -23.45
CA ARG A 120 -24.86 1.21 -23.58
C ARG A 120 -24.24 2.04 -24.68
N CYS A 121 -22.94 2.28 -24.57
CA CYS A 121 -22.13 2.90 -25.61
C CYS A 121 -20.88 2.08 -25.99
N THR A 122 -20.67 0.94 -25.35
CA THR A 122 -19.57 -0.01 -25.63
C THR A 122 -20.07 -1.46 -25.55
N GLY A 123 -19.17 -2.43 -25.74
CA GLY A 123 -19.43 -3.86 -25.66
C GLY A 123 -19.96 -4.48 -26.96
N VAL A 124 -20.67 -5.60 -26.84
CA VAL A 124 -21.24 -6.35 -27.96
C VAL A 124 -22.46 -5.64 -28.53
N GLY A 125 -22.50 -5.46 -29.84
CA GLY A 125 -23.64 -4.84 -30.50
C GLY A 125 -24.85 -5.75 -30.74
N SER A 126 -25.94 -5.14 -31.19
CA SER A 126 -27.15 -5.84 -31.60
C SER A 126 -27.84 -5.16 -32.77
N PHE A 127 -28.64 -5.94 -33.51
CA PHE A 127 -29.57 -5.41 -34.50
C PHE A 127 -30.76 -4.73 -33.81
N ALA A 128 -31.24 -3.63 -34.37
CA ALA A 128 -32.45 -2.96 -33.90
C ALA A 128 -33.40 -2.60 -35.04
N TYR A 129 -34.69 -2.52 -34.74
CA TYR A 129 -35.67 -1.95 -35.64
C TYR A 129 -35.61 -0.41 -35.54
N GLY A 130 -35.18 0.25 -36.61
CA GLY A 130 -34.96 1.70 -36.62
C GLY A 130 -33.50 2.07 -36.31
N GLU A 131 -33.32 3.08 -35.45
CA GLU A 131 -32.00 3.62 -35.09
C GLU A 131 -31.51 3.05 -33.74
N PRO A 132 -30.49 2.16 -33.72
CA PRO A 132 -29.92 1.69 -32.47
C PRO A 132 -29.07 2.77 -31.78
N PRO A 133 -28.83 2.64 -30.46
CA PRO A 133 -27.74 3.32 -29.78
C PRO A 133 -26.41 3.14 -30.51
N SER A 134 -25.49 4.08 -30.32
CA SER A 134 -24.21 4.09 -31.05
C SER A 134 -23.03 3.88 -30.13
N PHE A 135 -21.98 3.33 -30.70
CA PHE A 135 -20.72 3.10 -30.01
C PHE A 135 -19.94 4.39 -29.86
N GLN A 136 -19.23 4.52 -28.76
CA GLN A 136 -18.45 5.72 -28.42
C GLN A 136 -16.95 5.53 -28.64
N ILE A 137 -16.30 6.58 -29.16
CA ILE A 137 -14.85 6.78 -29.14
C ILE A 137 -14.56 8.18 -28.60
N THR A 138 -13.93 8.25 -27.44
CA THR A 138 -13.39 9.50 -26.89
C THR A 138 -12.04 9.78 -27.55
N CYS A 139 -11.92 10.90 -28.26
CA CYS A 139 -10.65 11.36 -28.82
C CYS A 139 -10.05 12.48 -27.96
N TYR A 140 -8.79 12.33 -27.56
CA TYR A 140 -8.14 13.22 -26.60
C TYR A 140 -6.68 13.53 -26.97
N GLU A 141 -6.16 14.62 -26.43
CA GLU A 141 -4.75 14.97 -26.45
C GLU A 141 -4.10 14.56 -25.11
N PRO A 142 -3.03 13.74 -25.11
CA PRO A 142 -2.51 13.18 -23.88
C PRO A 142 -1.76 14.23 -23.06
N ARG A 143 -1.80 14.15 -21.74
CA ARG A 143 -1.16 15.11 -20.82
C ARG A 143 0.32 15.33 -21.15
N GLY A 144 1.04 14.27 -21.50
CA GLY A 144 2.47 14.34 -21.85
C GLY A 144 2.79 15.10 -23.15
N SER A 145 1.79 15.46 -23.95
CA SER A 145 1.97 16.27 -25.17
C SER A 145 2.11 17.77 -24.88
N PHE A 146 1.63 18.24 -23.72
CA PHE A 146 1.74 19.65 -23.33
C PHE A 146 3.16 19.98 -22.87
N ALA A 147 3.80 20.95 -23.53
CA ALA A 147 5.19 21.30 -23.26
C ALA A 147 5.40 21.79 -21.82
N GLY A 148 6.35 21.18 -21.10
CA GLY A 148 6.70 21.56 -19.72
C GLY A 148 5.72 21.03 -18.66
N VAL A 149 4.77 20.17 -19.02
CA VAL A 149 3.84 19.53 -18.09
C VAL A 149 4.41 18.19 -17.63
N GLU A 150 4.38 17.95 -16.33
CA GLU A 150 4.85 16.70 -15.71
C GLU A 150 3.68 15.77 -15.39
N ASP A 151 3.97 14.47 -15.31
CA ASP A 151 2.99 13.48 -14.84
C ASP A 151 2.78 13.65 -13.33
N PRO A 152 1.53 13.76 -12.83
CA PRO A 152 1.25 13.89 -11.41
C PRO A 152 1.35 12.52 -10.72
N SER A 153 2.52 11.88 -10.81
CA SER A 153 2.74 10.52 -10.30
C SER A 153 2.51 10.44 -8.79
N TRP A 154 2.82 11.52 -8.06
CA TRP A 154 2.54 11.67 -6.62
C TRP A 154 1.05 11.44 -6.26
N TYR A 155 0.14 11.79 -7.17
CA TYR A 155 -1.30 11.64 -7.01
C TYR A 155 -1.75 10.25 -7.47
N LYS A 156 -1.29 9.80 -8.66
CA LYS A 156 -1.69 8.51 -9.25
C LYS A 156 -1.29 7.30 -8.39
N VAL A 157 -0.11 7.35 -7.76
CA VAL A 157 0.36 6.29 -6.85
C VAL A 157 -0.22 6.42 -5.44
N GLY A 158 -0.86 7.56 -5.16
CA GLY A 158 -1.22 7.98 -3.82
C GLY A 158 -2.50 7.36 -3.28
N VAL A 159 -2.76 7.70 -2.02
CA VAL A 159 -4.05 7.49 -1.34
C VAL A 159 -4.48 8.84 -0.78
N VAL A 160 -5.64 9.32 -1.24
CA VAL A 160 -6.23 10.59 -0.84
C VAL A 160 -7.05 10.41 0.43
N TYR A 161 -6.97 11.37 1.33
CA TYR A 161 -7.80 11.45 2.53
C TYR A 161 -8.58 12.77 2.53
N GLN A 162 -9.90 12.69 2.45
CA GLN A 162 -10.79 13.85 2.43
C GLN A 162 -11.10 14.31 3.85
N ILE A 163 -10.80 15.58 4.14
CA ILE A 163 -10.98 16.20 5.46
C ILE A 163 -12.03 17.30 5.38
N PHE A 164 -12.99 17.25 6.30
CA PHE A 164 -13.85 18.37 6.64
C PHE A 164 -13.24 19.13 7.84
N PRO A 165 -12.60 20.31 7.65
CA PRO A 165 -11.68 20.87 8.64
C PRO A 165 -12.27 21.13 10.03
N ASP A 166 -13.49 21.69 10.11
CA ASP A 166 -14.15 22.01 11.40
C ASP A 166 -14.41 20.78 12.28
N ARG A 167 -14.37 19.56 11.70
CA ARG A 167 -14.82 18.32 12.34
C ARG A 167 -13.69 17.30 12.54
N PHE A 168 -12.48 17.63 12.12
CA PHE A 168 -11.36 16.69 12.10
C PHE A 168 -10.54 16.70 13.39
N ALA A 169 -9.93 17.84 13.75
CA ALA A 169 -9.07 17.90 14.93
C ALA A 169 -9.02 19.32 15.51
N ARG A 170 -9.00 19.41 16.84
CA ARG A 170 -8.80 20.63 17.62
C ARG A 170 -7.33 20.69 18.09
N ASP A 171 -6.63 21.78 17.77
CA ASP A 171 -5.33 22.13 18.37
C ASP A 171 -5.50 22.73 19.76
N ALA A 172 -4.41 22.93 20.51
CA ALA A 172 -4.45 23.48 21.87
C ALA A 172 -5.18 24.85 22.01
N ASN A 173 -5.17 25.70 20.97
CA ASN A 173 -5.72 27.07 21.02
C ASN A 173 -7.12 27.19 20.40
N TRP A 174 -7.75 26.06 20.03
CA TRP A 174 -9.00 26.04 19.27
C TRP A 174 -10.13 26.86 19.89
N GLN A 175 -10.28 26.80 21.21
CA GLN A 175 -11.44 27.34 21.90
C GLN A 175 -11.41 28.87 21.90
N GLU A 176 -10.24 29.47 22.16
CA GLU A 176 -10.08 30.91 22.15
C GLU A 176 -10.21 31.47 20.73
N ARG A 177 -9.54 30.86 19.75
CA ARG A 177 -9.63 31.26 18.34
C ARG A 177 -11.07 31.22 17.84
N THR A 178 -11.79 30.12 18.09
CA THR A 178 -13.19 29.99 17.66
C THR A 178 -14.08 31.01 18.36
N LYS A 179 -13.92 31.23 19.68
CA LYS A 179 -14.69 32.25 20.41
C LYS A 179 -14.44 33.66 19.87
N GLN A 180 -13.19 34.01 19.56
CA GLN A 180 -12.84 35.30 18.97
C GLN A 180 -13.43 35.47 17.57
N ALA A 181 -13.32 34.47 16.71
CA ALA A 181 -13.89 34.48 15.36
C ALA A 181 -15.42 34.62 15.35
N LEU A 182 -16.10 33.93 16.27
CA LEU A 182 -17.55 33.99 16.40
C LEU A 182 -18.05 35.25 17.12
N ALA A 183 -17.22 35.91 17.94
CA ALA A 183 -17.57 37.14 18.64
C ALA A 183 -17.63 38.37 17.71
N VAL A 184 -17.04 38.29 16.52
CA VAL A 184 -17.13 39.35 15.50
C VAL A 184 -18.60 39.54 15.12
N PRO A 185 -19.21 40.72 15.38
CA PRO A 185 -20.61 40.97 15.06
C PRO A 185 -20.84 40.83 13.56
N ARG A 186 -21.86 40.05 13.18
CA ARG A 186 -22.16 39.75 11.79
C ARG A 186 -23.68 39.70 11.60
N ASN A 187 -24.19 40.42 10.62
CA ASN A 187 -25.60 40.40 10.25
C ASN A 187 -25.89 39.14 9.42
N GLY A 188 -27.05 38.49 9.62
CA GLY A 188 -27.45 37.30 8.88
C GLY A 188 -27.76 36.11 9.80
N VAL A 189 -27.38 34.91 9.36
CA VAL A 189 -27.56 33.64 10.10
C VAL A 189 -26.68 33.64 11.35
N SER A 190 -27.20 33.18 12.49
CA SER A 190 -26.41 33.13 13.73
C SER A 190 -25.37 32.01 13.66
N ARG A 191 -24.33 32.10 14.50
CA ARG A 191 -23.26 31.11 14.58
C ARG A 191 -23.10 30.66 16.03
N GLN A 192 -23.06 29.35 16.24
CA GLN A 192 -22.98 28.74 17.56
C GLN A 192 -21.72 27.89 17.70
N LEU A 193 -20.99 28.08 18.80
CA LEU A 193 -19.94 27.15 19.22
C LEU A 193 -20.55 25.91 19.89
N VAL A 194 -20.12 24.73 19.44
CA VAL A 194 -20.43 23.44 20.06
C VAL A 194 -19.19 22.95 20.81
N GLU A 195 -19.20 23.06 22.14
CA GLU A 195 -18.04 22.64 22.96
C GLU A 195 -17.92 21.11 23.06
N ASP A 196 -19.04 20.39 23.11
CA ASP A 196 -19.08 18.93 23.14
C ASP A 196 -18.70 18.32 21.79
N TRP A 197 -17.48 17.78 21.70
CA TRP A 197 -16.96 17.15 20.48
C TRP A 197 -17.74 15.90 20.09
N GLU A 198 -18.39 15.22 21.03
CA GLU A 198 -19.11 13.97 20.78
C GLU A 198 -20.55 14.18 20.31
N LYS A 199 -21.03 15.43 20.34
CA LYS A 199 -22.38 15.77 19.91
C LYS A 199 -22.54 15.60 18.40
N THR A 200 -23.53 14.82 17.97
CA THR A 200 -23.91 14.71 16.56
C THR A 200 -24.35 16.07 16.01
N PRO A 201 -23.88 16.48 14.81
CA PRO A 201 -24.28 17.73 14.16
C PRO A 201 -25.78 17.77 13.84
N GLU A 202 -26.39 18.96 13.97
CA GLU A 202 -27.81 19.18 13.70
C GLU A 202 -28.05 20.63 13.25
N TYR A 203 -28.74 20.82 12.11
CA TYR A 203 -29.14 22.16 11.66
C TYR A 203 -30.46 22.60 12.27
N ARG A 204 -30.47 23.81 12.82
CA ARG A 204 -31.71 24.49 13.18
C ARG A 204 -32.29 25.19 11.95
N ARG A 205 -33.56 24.89 11.66
CA ARG A 205 -34.29 25.43 10.51
C ARG A 205 -35.53 26.20 10.95
N ASP A 206 -35.89 27.24 10.20
CA ASP A 206 -37.15 27.96 10.36
C ASP A 206 -38.34 27.22 9.71
N ALA A 207 -39.54 27.80 9.80
CA ALA A 207 -40.76 27.24 9.21
C ALA A 207 -40.73 27.12 7.67
N ASN A 208 -39.80 27.80 7.00
CA ASN A 208 -39.58 27.75 5.55
C ASN A 208 -38.39 26.84 5.18
N GLY A 209 -37.81 26.12 6.14
CA GLY A 209 -36.68 25.22 5.94
C GLY A 209 -35.32 25.89 5.85
N ARG A 210 -35.23 27.22 6.06
CA ARG A 210 -33.97 27.97 6.01
C ARG A 210 -33.17 27.77 7.29
N ILE A 211 -31.85 27.66 7.15
CA ILE A 211 -30.95 27.49 8.29
C ILE A 211 -30.88 28.81 9.07
N THR A 212 -31.15 28.73 10.36
CA THR A 212 -31.16 29.90 11.25
C THR A 212 -29.88 30.03 12.07
N GLU A 213 -29.14 28.94 12.23
CA GLU A 213 -27.92 28.89 13.04
C GLU A 213 -26.93 27.85 12.48
N TRP A 214 -25.67 28.25 12.32
CA TRP A 214 -24.55 27.38 11.92
C TRP A 214 -23.77 26.90 13.14
N ASP A 215 -23.47 25.60 13.21
CA ASP A 215 -22.69 25.00 14.29
C ASP A 215 -21.20 24.86 13.94
N PHE A 216 -20.34 25.32 14.85
CA PHE A 216 -18.88 25.25 14.74
C PHE A 216 -18.32 24.41 15.88
N TYR A 217 -17.57 23.38 15.52
CA TYR A 217 -16.91 22.49 16.48
C TYR A 217 -15.47 22.91 16.75
N GLY A 218 -14.89 23.77 15.91
CA GLY A 218 -13.60 24.41 16.16
C GLY A 218 -12.40 23.56 15.73
N GLY A 219 -12.59 22.64 14.79
CA GLY A 219 -11.46 22.02 14.09
C GLY A 219 -10.67 23.05 13.28
N SER A 220 -9.38 22.80 13.05
CA SER A 220 -8.44 23.81 12.55
C SER A 220 -7.32 23.25 11.65
N LEU A 221 -6.61 24.15 10.96
CA LEU A 221 -5.44 23.77 10.15
C LEU A 221 -4.30 23.24 11.03
N ALA A 222 -4.03 23.89 12.16
CA ALA A 222 -3.07 23.41 13.15
C ALA A 222 -3.47 22.04 13.73
N GLY A 223 -4.77 21.79 13.93
CA GLY A 223 -5.27 20.48 14.35
C GLY A 223 -5.04 19.40 13.30
N ILE A 224 -5.14 19.73 12.00
CA ILE A 224 -4.77 18.80 10.92
C ILE A 224 -3.26 18.52 10.94
N GLU A 225 -2.44 19.56 11.16
CA GLU A 225 -0.98 19.45 11.27
C GLU A 225 -0.57 18.48 12.39
N GLU A 226 -1.15 18.60 13.59
CA GLU A 226 -0.91 17.70 14.73
C GLU A 226 -1.23 16.23 14.43
N LYS A 227 -1.96 15.94 13.35
CA LYS A 227 -2.39 14.59 12.94
C LYS A 227 -1.72 14.10 11.66
N LEU A 228 -0.77 14.85 11.08
CA LEU A 228 0.04 14.37 9.96
C LEU A 228 0.76 13.05 10.26
N PRO A 229 1.36 12.82 11.46
CA PRO A 229 1.96 11.52 11.78
C PRO A 229 0.95 10.37 11.73
N TYR A 230 -0.29 10.59 12.18
CA TYR A 230 -1.36 9.59 12.11
C TYR A 230 -1.70 9.24 10.64
N LEU A 231 -1.81 10.25 9.78
CA LEU A 231 -2.14 10.09 8.36
C LEU A 231 -1.00 9.41 7.59
N GLU A 232 0.25 9.79 7.85
CA GLU A 232 1.43 9.13 7.30
C GLU A 232 1.46 7.65 7.69
N ASN A 233 1.27 7.36 8.98
CA ASN A 233 1.25 6.00 9.51
C ASN A 233 0.12 5.16 8.89
N LEU A 234 -1.06 5.74 8.62
CA LEU A 234 -2.14 5.06 7.89
C LEU A 234 -1.76 4.77 6.42
N GLY A 235 -0.85 5.55 5.85
CA GLY A 235 -0.32 5.39 4.50
C GLY A 235 -0.85 6.41 3.49
N ILE A 236 -1.45 7.50 3.99
CA ILE A 236 -1.98 8.61 3.20
C ILE A 236 -0.82 9.41 2.59
N THR A 237 -0.99 9.85 1.35
CA THR A 237 0.02 10.65 0.62
C THR A 237 -0.56 11.94 0.04
N ALA A 238 -1.88 12.14 0.16
CA ALA A 238 -2.54 13.36 -0.27
C ALA A 238 -3.75 13.69 0.61
N LEU A 239 -3.94 14.96 0.95
CA LEU A 239 -5.13 15.47 1.61
C LEU A 239 -5.99 16.20 0.60
N TYR A 240 -7.28 15.92 0.62
CA TYR A 240 -8.29 16.76 -0.04
C TYR A 240 -9.06 17.51 1.05
N LEU A 241 -8.88 18.83 1.11
CA LEU A 241 -9.58 19.67 2.07
C LEU A 241 -10.87 20.21 1.43
N ASN A 242 -12.00 19.99 2.10
CA ASN A 242 -13.21 20.80 1.86
C ASN A 242 -12.87 22.31 2.03
N PRO A 243 -13.71 23.24 1.53
CA PRO A 243 -13.34 24.65 1.45
C PRO A 243 -12.80 25.23 2.77
N ILE A 244 -11.64 25.88 2.70
CA ILE A 244 -10.96 26.49 3.87
C ILE A 244 -11.09 28.01 3.93
N TYR A 245 -11.67 28.61 2.89
CA TYR A 245 -11.76 30.05 2.73
C TYR A 245 -12.75 30.67 3.72
N ALA A 246 -12.57 31.96 4.00
CA ALA A 246 -13.49 32.70 4.85
C ALA A 246 -14.92 32.56 4.35
N ALA A 247 -15.85 32.19 5.25
CA ALA A 247 -17.27 32.04 4.93
C ALA A 247 -18.15 32.31 6.16
N SER A 248 -19.48 32.23 5.99
CA SER A 248 -20.42 32.39 7.11
C SER A 248 -20.82 31.05 7.75
N SER A 249 -20.83 29.98 6.95
CA SER A 249 -21.20 28.62 7.36
C SER A 249 -20.03 27.78 7.88
N ASN A 250 -20.35 26.60 8.41
CA ASN A 250 -19.35 25.60 8.79
C ASN A 250 -18.75 24.84 7.59
N HIS A 251 -19.43 24.82 6.44
CA HIS A 251 -19.05 24.05 5.26
C HIS A 251 -18.30 24.88 4.22
N ARG A 252 -18.41 26.21 4.32
CA ARG A 252 -17.59 27.20 3.59
C ARG A 252 -17.74 27.23 2.06
N TYR A 253 -18.72 26.49 1.52
CA TYR A 253 -19.16 26.65 0.11
C TYR A 253 -19.76 28.04 -0.18
N ASP A 254 -20.28 28.73 0.84
CA ASP A 254 -20.74 30.12 0.79
C ASP A 254 -19.57 31.11 0.90
N ILE A 255 -18.57 30.99 0.02
CA ILE A 255 -17.30 31.72 0.11
C ILE A 255 -17.54 33.22 0.26
N ALA A 256 -16.95 33.78 1.31
CA ALA A 256 -16.96 35.19 1.58
C ALA A 256 -15.74 35.94 1.00
N ASP A 257 -14.56 35.31 1.06
CA ASP A 257 -13.32 35.81 0.46
C ASP A 257 -12.40 34.65 0.04
N TYR A 258 -12.13 34.51 -1.27
CA TYR A 258 -11.25 33.49 -1.85
C TYR A 258 -9.77 33.59 -1.45
N LEU A 259 -9.30 34.74 -0.96
CA LEU A 259 -7.87 34.98 -0.69
C LEU A 259 -7.51 34.86 0.79
N GLU A 260 -8.51 34.70 1.65
CA GLU A 260 -8.38 34.62 3.11
C GLU A 260 -8.82 33.25 3.62
N VAL A 261 -8.11 32.72 4.62
CA VAL A 261 -8.53 31.52 5.36
C VAL A 261 -9.62 31.90 6.35
N ASP A 262 -10.57 30.98 6.59
CA ASP A 262 -11.59 31.19 7.60
C ASP A 262 -11.00 31.33 9.01
N PRO A 263 -11.31 32.41 9.75
CA PRO A 263 -10.68 32.66 11.06
C PRO A 263 -10.92 31.58 12.13
N VAL A 264 -11.93 30.71 11.97
CA VAL A 264 -12.10 29.56 12.86
C VAL A 264 -11.01 28.52 12.61
N LEU A 265 -10.62 28.33 11.35
CA LEU A 265 -9.61 27.35 10.94
C LEU A 265 -8.18 27.82 11.18
N GLY A 266 -7.92 29.13 11.04
CA GLY A 266 -6.59 29.71 11.22
C GLY A 266 -6.37 30.91 10.30
N THR A 267 -5.12 31.04 9.85
CA THR A 267 -4.62 32.11 8.98
C THR A 267 -4.04 31.54 7.67
N VAL A 268 -3.67 32.42 6.75
CA VAL A 268 -2.94 32.03 5.53
C VAL A 268 -1.57 31.43 5.89
N GLU A 269 -0.90 31.99 6.88
CA GLU A 269 0.39 31.52 7.38
C GLU A 269 0.28 30.11 7.97
N ASP A 270 -0.81 29.81 8.68
CA ASP A 270 -1.08 28.45 9.19
C ASP A 270 -1.27 27.45 8.02
N PHE A 271 -1.85 27.88 6.91
CA PHE A 271 -1.99 27.04 5.71
C PHE A 271 -0.64 26.78 5.04
N GLU A 272 0.20 27.80 4.88
CA GLU A 272 1.55 27.66 4.33
C GLU A 272 2.40 26.72 5.21
N HIS A 273 2.30 26.89 6.53
CA HIS A 273 2.98 26.02 7.50
C HIS A 273 2.49 24.57 7.41
N LEU A 274 1.17 24.35 7.33
CA LEU A 274 0.59 23.02 7.12
C LEU A 274 1.10 22.38 5.81
N CYS A 275 1.25 23.15 4.72
CA CYS A 275 1.79 22.62 3.47
C CYS A 275 3.24 22.17 3.60
N VAL A 276 4.08 22.95 4.30
CA VAL A 276 5.48 22.58 4.57
C VAL A 276 5.54 21.32 5.42
N LYS A 277 4.79 21.26 6.52
CA LYS A 277 4.74 20.08 7.40
C LYS A 277 4.17 18.86 6.71
N ALA A 278 3.11 19.00 5.92
CA ALA A 278 2.58 17.90 5.14
C ALA A 278 3.63 17.35 4.15
N ALA A 279 4.41 18.22 3.51
CA ALA A 279 5.48 17.80 2.61
C ALA A 279 6.62 17.05 3.32
N GLU A 280 6.97 17.44 4.56
CA GLU A 280 7.93 16.69 5.40
C GLU A 280 7.46 15.25 5.66
N HIS A 281 6.14 15.02 5.76
CA HIS A 281 5.52 13.70 5.90
C HIS A 281 5.18 13.02 4.55
N GLY A 282 5.63 13.57 3.41
CA GLY A 282 5.33 13.01 2.08
C GLY A 282 3.87 13.16 1.64
N ILE A 283 3.13 14.10 2.26
CA ILE A 283 1.70 14.35 2.02
C ILE A 283 1.52 15.65 1.22
N SER A 284 0.82 15.56 0.08
CA SER A 284 0.46 16.72 -0.75
C SER A 284 -0.97 17.22 -0.45
N ILE A 285 -1.27 18.50 -0.70
CA ILE A 285 -2.59 19.08 -0.39
C ILE A 285 -3.33 19.51 -1.66
N ILE A 286 -4.59 19.10 -1.78
CA ILE A 286 -5.57 19.46 -2.81
C ILE A 286 -6.66 20.30 -2.14
N LEU A 287 -6.96 21.45 -2.74
CA LEU A 287 -8.00 22.37 -2.23
C LEU A 287 -9.30 22.24 -3.02
N ASP A 288 -10.42 22.47 -2.34
CA ASP A 288 -11.72 22.64 -3.00
C ASP A 288 -11.83 24.04 -3.65
N GLY A 289 -12.33 24.09 -4.88
CA GLY A 289 -12.46 25.29 -5.71
C GLY A 289 -13.93 25.52 -6.07
N VAL A 290 -14.59 26.39 -5.31
CA VAL A 290 -16.00 26.75 -5.50
C VAL A 290 -16.10 28.01 -6.36
N PHE A 291 -16.09 27.83 -7.68
CA PHE A 291 -16.04 28.95 -8.63
C PHE A 291 -17.36 29.24 -9.35
N ASN A 292 -18.40 28.43 -9.11
CA ASN A 292 -19.72 28.62 -9.73
C ASN A 292 -20.61 29.63 -8.97
N HIS A 293 -20.44 29.74 -7.64
CA HIS A 293 -21.19 30.65 -6.78
C HIS A 293 -20.29 31.20 -5.66
N CYS A 294 -20.76 32.24 -4.96
CA CYS A 294 -20.19 32.70 -3.70
C CYS A 294 -21.29 32.83 -2.63
N GLY A 295 -20.92 33.18 -1.39
CA GLY A 295 -21.89 33.45 -0.35
C GLY A 295 -22.62 34.79 -0.56
N ALA A 296 -23.89 34.86 -0.18
CA ALA A 296 -24.64 36.12 -0.12
C ALA A 296 -24.00 37.12 0.87
N ASP A 297 -23.25 36.60 1.84
CA ASP A 297 -22.45 37.36 2.79
C ASP A 297 -20.96 37.45 2.42
N SER A 298 -20.68 37.52 1.11
CA SER A 298 -19.34 37.74 0.58
C SER A 298 -18.98 39.21 0.46
N LYS A 299 -17.68 39.53 0.38
CA LYS A 299 -17.24 40.89 0.06
C LYS A 299 -17.67 41.35 -1.34
N TYR A 300 -17.92 40.38 -2.23
CA TYR A 300 -18.33 40.61 -3.61
C TYR A 300 -19.82 40.96 -3.72
N PHE A 301 -20.68 40.27 -2.96
CA PHE A 301 -22.13 40.46 -3.00
C PHE A 301 -22.65 41.37 -1.88
N ASN A 302 -22.14 41.22 -0.66
CA ASN A 302 -22.36 42.02 0.55
C ASN A 302 -23.84 42.29 0.92
N LYS A 303 -24.72 41.27 0.87
CA LYS A 303 -26.16 41.42 1.15
C LYS A 303 -26.48 41.96 2.54
N PHE A 304 -25.69 41.58 3.54
CA PHE A 304 -25.93 41.93 4.94
C PHE A 304 -25.12 43.13 5.44
N SER A 305 -24.41 43.82 4.55
CA SER A 305 -23.61 45.00 4.89
C SER A 305 -22.54 44.72 5.95
N ASN A 306 -21.88 43.56 5.87
CA ASN A 306 -20.84 43.15 6.81
C ASN A 306 -19.43 43.66 6.38
N TYR A 307 -19.26 44.11 5.14
CA TYR A 307 -18.01 44.68 4.63
C TYR A 307 -18.14 46.19 4.39
N SER A 308 -17.03 46.91 4.51
CA SER A 308 -16.98 48.37 4.37
C SER A 308 -17.18 48.86 2.94
N GLU A 309 -16.69 48.10 1.96
CA GLU A 309 -16.88 48.39 0.54
C GLU A 309 -18.25 47.87 0.07
N PRO A 310 -18.96 48.60 -0.83
CA PRO A 310 -20.24 48.16 -1.34
C PRO A 310 -20.09 46.94 -2.26
N GLY A 311 -20.87 45.89 -1.99
CA GLY A 311 -20.99 44.73 -2.88
C GLY A 311 -22.03 44.94 -3.98
N ALA A 312 -22.11 43.97 -4.89
CA ALA A 312 -22.95 44.04 -6.09
C ALA A 312 -24.44 44.35 -5.80
N VAL A 313 -25.02 43.77 -4.74
CA VAL A 313 -26.45 43.98 -4.43
C VAL A 313 -26.75 45.35 -3.80
N GLN A 314 -25.73 46.03 -3.25
CA GLN A 314 -25.90 47.29 -2.53
C GLN A 314 -25.78 48.51 -3.45
N GLN A 315 -24.96 48.43 -4.50
CA GLN A 315 -24.68 49.55 -5.40
C GLN A 315 -24.47 49.08 -6.84
N ALA A 316 -25.34 49.55 -7.74
CA ALA A 316 -25.15 49.39 -9.19
C ALA A 316 -23.84 50.08 -9.66
N GLY A 317 -23.08 49.41 -10.52
CA GLY A 317 -21.75 49.84 -10.95
C GLY A 317 -20.63 49.63 -9.93
N SER A 318 -20.82 48.75 -8.94
CA SER A 318 -19.71 48.24 -8.12
C SER A 318 -18.70 47.47 -9.00
N PRO A 319 -17.44 47.26 -8.56
CA PRO A 319 -16.46 46.45 -9.29
C PRO A 319 -16.91 45.01 -9.56
N TYR A 320 -17.94 44.53 -8.85
CA TYR A 320 -18.45 43.16 -8.91
C TYR A 320 -19.86 43.08 -9.53
N ASP A 321 -20.41 44.21 -9.99
CA ASP A 321 -21.80 44.29 -10.48
C ASP A 321 -22.04 43.34 -11.66
N GLU A 322 -21.06 43.28 -12.58
CA GLU A 322 -21.10 42.40 -13.76
C GLU A 322 -20.81 40.92 -13.44
N TRP A 323 -20.50 40.58 -12.20
CA TRP A 323 -20.29 39.19 -11.78
C TRP A 323 -21.59 38.46 -11.47
N PHE A 324 -22.72 39.17 -11.35
CA PHE A 324 -24.01 38.60 -10.95
C PHE A 324 -25.15 39.02 -11.89
N THR A 325 -26.18 38.17 -11.99
CA THR A 325 -27.39 38.48 -12.77
C THR A 325 -28.51 38.97 -11.85
N PHE A 326 -28.87 40.25 -11.97
CA PHE A 326 -30.02 40.85 -11.28
C PHE A 326 -31.26 40.90 -12.18
N ARG A 327 -32.43 40.58 -11.61
CA ARG A 327 -33.74 40.63 -12.27
C ARG A 327 -34.41 41.99 -12.03
N GLU A 328 -35.33 42.37 -12.93
CA GLU A 328 -36.04 43.67 -12.86
C GLU A 328 -36.88 43.84 -11.58
N ASP A 329 -37.27 42.75 -10.92
CA ASP A 329 -38.02 42.76 -9.65
C ASP A 329 -37.14 42.90 -8.40
N GLY A 330 -35.82 43.04 -8.57
CA GLY A 330 -34.84 43.15 -7.50
C GLY A 330 -34.38 41.81 -6.92
N THR A 331 -34.82 40.68 -7.48
CA THR A 331 -34.24 39.35 -7.18
C THR A 331 -33.00 39.08 -8.03
N TYR A 332 -32.26 38.01 -7.74
CA TYR A 332 -31.03 37.65 -8.44
C TYR A 332 -30.98 36.14 -8.73
N GLU A 333 -30.12 35.73 -9.65
CA GLU A 333 -29.89 34.31 -9.91
C GLU A 333 -29.08 33.68 -8.76
N SER A 334 -29.58 32.54 -8.27
CA SER A 334 -28.99 31.82 -7.15
C SER A 334 -28.94 30.33 -7.43
N TRP A 335 -27.95 29.67 -6.85
CA TRP A 335 -27.69 28.25 -7.02
C TRP A 335 -28.92 27.45 -6.58
N TRP A 336 -29.60 26.82 -7.55
CA TRP A 336 -30.82 26.02 -7.33
C TRP A 336 -31.94 26.75 -6.56
N GLY A 337 -31.97 28.08 -6.65
CA GLY A 337 -32.93 28.92 -5.92
C GLY A 337 -32.61 29.12 -4.43
N VAL A 338 -31.41 28.74 -3.98
CA VAL A 338 -30.94 28.95 -2.61
C VAL A 338 -30.45 30.40 -2.47
N ASP A 339 -31.27 31.26 -1.88
CA ASP A 339 -30.98 32.70 -1.70
C ASP A 339 -29.62 33.02 -1.04
N ALA A 340 -29.04 32.07 -0.30
CA ALA A 340 -27.74 32.22 0.35
C ALA A 340 -26.54 32.11 -0.61
N LEU A 341 -26.72 31.60 -1.82
CA LEU A 341 -25.66 31.31 -2.79
C LEU A 341 -25.95 32.00 -4.14
N PRO A 342 -25.67 33.31 -4.29
CA PRO A 342 -25.75 34.00 -5.57
C PRO A 342 -24.82 33.35 -6.62
N THR A 343 -25.37 33.05 -7.80
CA THR A 343 -24.65 32.44 -8.91
C THR A 343 -23.74 33.48 -9.57
N ILE A 344 -22.50 33.08 -9.85
CA ILE A 344 -21.53 33.94 -10.54
C ILE A 344 -21.66 33.73 -12.05
N VAL A 345 -21.57 34.82 -12.82
CA VAL A 345 -21.45 34.79 -14.27
C VAL A 345 -20.05 34.30 -14.63
N SER A 346 -19.88 32.97 -14.72
CA SER A 346 -18.59 32.29 -14.89
C SER A 346 -17.83 32.66 -16.16
N ASP A 347 -18.51 33.16 -17.20
CA ASP A 347 -17.93 33.63 -18.46
C ASP A 347 -17.52 35.12 -18.43
N ASN A 348 -17.69 35.82 -17.29
CA ASN A 348 -17.25 37.21 -17.14
C ASN A 348 -15.70 37.30 -17.22
N PRO A 349 -15.12 38.10 -18.15
CA PRO A 349 -13.67 38.19 -18.31
C PRO A 349 -12.92 38.67 -17.07
N ASP A 350 -13.48 39.64 -16.32
CA ASP A 350 -12.85 40.18 -15.12
C ASP A 350 -12.84 39.14 -13.99
N TYR A 351 -13.91 38.34 -13.87
CA TYR A 351 -13.94 37.22 -12.93
C TYR A 351 -12.96 36.11 -13.31
N GLN A 352 -12.87 35.75 -14.60
CA GLN A 352 -11.90 34.76 -15.06
C GLN A 352 -10.46 35.22 -14.87
N GLU A 353 -10.16 36.51 -15.05
CA GLU A 353 -8.84 37.08 -14.71
C GLU A 353 -8.60 37.03 -13.19
N PHE A 354 -9.61 37.31 -12.37
CA PHE A 354 -9.50 37.19 -10.91
C PHE A 354 -9.19 35.75 -10.45
N ILE A 355 -9.75 34.73 -11.11
CA ILE A 355 -9.52 33.32 -10.75
C ILE A 355 -8.23 32.76 -11.37
N CYS A 356 -8.02 32.98 -12.68
CA CYS A 356 -6.98 32.31 -13.47
C CYS A 356 -5.79 33.21 -13.84
N GLY A 357 -5.88 34.52 -13.60
CA GLY A 357 -4.82 35.48 -13.90
C GLY A 357 -3.53 35.20 -13.14
N LYS A 358 -2.48 35.97 -13.44
CA LYS A 358 -1.14 35.76 -12.84
C LYS A 358 -1.16 35.85 -11.30
N ASP A 359 -1.92 36.80 -10.79
CA ASP A 359 -2.14 37.03 -9.37
C ASP A 359 -3.51 36.47 -8.91
N GLY A 360 -4.13 35.62 -9.74
CA GLY A 360 -5.45 35.06 -9.48
C GLY A 360 -5.46 33.99 -8.38
N VAL A 361 -6.66 33.60 -7.98
CA VAL A 361 -6.91 32.67 -6.87
C VAL A 361 -6.17 31.34 -7.07
N ILE A 362 -6.29 30.71 -8.24
CA ILE A 362 -5.69 29.39 -8.53
C ILE A 362 -4.18 29.40 -8.27
N ARG A 363 -3.49 30.36 -8.88
CA ARG A 363 -2.03 30.46 -8.82
C ARG A 363 -1.54 30.89 -7.45
N THR A 364 -2.30 31.74 -6.76
CA THR A 364 -1.94 32.20 -5.42
C THR A 364 -1.87 31.05 -4.43
N TRP A 365 -2.87 30.16 -4.37
CA TRP A 365 -2.82 29.03 -3.44
C TRP A 365 -1.81 27.95 -3.83
N LEU A 366 -1.58 27.74 -5.13
CA LEU A 366 -0.49 26.85 -5.59
C LEU A 366 0.89 27.39 -5.18
N ARG A 367 1.12 28.72 -5.29
CA ARG A 367 2.35 29.38 -4.77
C ARG A 367 2.52 29.21 -3.27
N ARG A 368 1.41 29.14 -2.52
CA ARG A 368 1.39 28.96 -1.07
C ARG A 368 1.54 27.50 -0.62
N GLY A 369 1.62 26.54 -1.55
CA GLY A 369 1.97 25.15 -1.24
C GLY A 369 0.98 24.09 -1.70
N ALA A 370 -0.24 24.48 -2.13
CA ALA A 370 -1.18 23.53 -2.72
C ALA A 370 -0.60 22.86 -3.98
N ARG A 371 -1.04 21.64 -4.28
CA ARG A 371 -0.59 20.85 -5.43
C ARG A 371 -1.71 20.46 -6.39
N GLY A 372 -2.95 20.85 -6.10
CA GLY A 372 -4.08 20.59 -6.98
C GLY A 372 -5.39 21.21 -6.51
N TRP A 373 -6.41 21.06 -7.35
CA TRP A 373 -7.75 21.58 -7.14
C TRP A 373 -8.82 20.53 -7.39
N ARG A 374 -9.79 20.43 -6.48
CA ARG A 374 -11.08 19.78 -6.71
C ARG A 374 -12.08 20.86 -7.09
N LEU A 375 -12.72 20.77 -8.26
CA LEU A 375 -13.69 21.75 -8.73
C LEU A 375 -15.10 21.36 -8.29
N ASP A 376 -15.75 22.23 -7.51
CA ASP A 376 -17.12 22.07 -7.04
C ASP A 376 -18.14 22.36 -8.14
N VAL A 377 -19.12 21.47 -8.29
CA VAL A 377 -20.18 21.56 -9.31
C VAL A 377 -19.61 21.93 -10.68
N ALA A 378 -18.71 21.10 -11.21
CA ALA A 378 -18.03 21.35 -12.48
C ALA A 378 -19.01 21.55 -13.66
N ASP A 379 -20.22 21.02 -13.55
CA ASP A 379 -21.30 21.16 -14.54
C ASP A 379 -21.81 22.59 -14.74
N GLU A 380 -21.68 23.45 -13.72
CA GLU A 380 -22.12 24.85 -13.78
C GLU A 380 -21.01 25.80 -14.24
N ILE A 381 -19.78 25.31 -14.34
CA ILE A 381 -18.63 26.04 -14.89
C ILE A 381 -18.59 25.79 -16.40
N SER A 382 -18.25 26.78 -17.23
CA SER A 382 -18.11 26.55 -18.69
C SER A 382 -16.85 25.75 -19.01
N ASP A 383 -16.86 24.96 -20.10
CA ASP A 383 -15.68 24.15 -20.49
C ASP A 383 -14.44 25.04 -20.73
N SER A 384 -14.62 26.20 -21.39
CA SER A 384 -13.57 27.22 -21.59
C SER A 384 -12.94 27.67 -20.28
N PHE A 385 -13.76 27.90 -19.25
CA PHE A 385 -13.26 28.34 -17.95
C PHE A 385 -12.48 27.23 -17.24
N ILE A 386 -12.92 25.97 -17.34
CA ILE A 386 -12.15 24.82 -16.81
C ILE A 386 -10.79 24.72 -17.51
N GLN A 387 -10.73 24.89 -18.83
CA GLN A 387 -9.45 24.92 -19.58
C GLN A 387 -8.53 26.04 -19.08
N LYS A 388 -9.07 27.24 -18.82
CA LYS A 388 -8.30 28.35 -18.24
C LYS A 388 -7.80 28.05 -16.83
N ILE A 389 -8.61 27.40 -15.99
CA ILE A 389 -8.21 26.96 -14.64
C ILE A 389 -7.04 25.99 -14.74
N ARG A 390 -7.13 24.96 -15.59
CA ARG A 390 -6.05 24.00 -15.80
C ARG A 390 -4.80 24.67 -16.35
N ALA A 391 -4.92 25.54 -17.35
CA ALA A 391 -3.79 26.28 -17.89
C ALA A 391 -3.11 27.15 -16.83
N ALA A 392 -3.88 27.84 -15.99
CA ALA A 392 -3.34 28.66 -14.90
C ALA A 392 -2.63 27.80 -13.83
N ALA A 393 -3.20 26.65 -13.48
CA ALA A 393 -2.59 25.72 -12.53
C ALA A 393 -1.26 25.16 -13.05
N LEU A 394 -1.24 24.67 -14.29
CA LEU A 394 -0.05 24.11 -14.93
C LEU A 394 1.04 25.15 -15.18
N ALA A 395 0.66 26.41 -15.42
CA ALA A 395 1.61 27.52 -15.56
C ALA A 395 2.30 27.89 -14.24
N GLU A 396 1.66 27.63 -13.10
CA GLU A 396 2.28 27.81 -11.78
C GLU A 396 3.05 26.57 -11.34
N ARG A 397 2.50 25.37 -11.62
CA ARG A 397 3.06 24.10 -11.18
C ARG A 397 2.79 23.00 -12.20
N SER A 398 3.85 22.48 -12.82
CA SER A 398 3.83 21.51 -13.93
C SER A 398 3.13 20.18 -13.60
N ASP A 399 3.11 19.79 -12.34
CA ASP A 399 2.55 18.54 -11.84
C ASP A 399 1.22 18.73 -11.08
N ALA A 400 0.58 19.90 -11.22
CA ALA A 400 -0.71 20.17 -10.61
C ALA A 400 -1.81 19.25 -11.17
N VAL A 401 -2.73 18.83 -10.29
CA VAL A 401 -3.88 17.99 -10.64
C VAL A 401 -5.20 18.77 -10.52
N ILE A 402 -6.09 18.58 -11.50
CA ILE A 402 -7.44 19.17 -11.52
C ILE A 402 -8.48 18.04 -11.55
N ILE A 403 -9.23 17.90 -10.45
CA ILE A 403 -10.28 16.89 -10.29
C ILE A 403 -11.65 17.55 -10.32
N GLY A 404 -12.57 17.10 -11.18
CA GLY A 404 -13.93 17.66 -11.23
C GLY A 404 -14.95 16.86 -10.42
N GLU A 405 -15.86 17.54 -9.73
CA GLU A 405 -17.08 16.91 -9.24
C GLU A 405 -18.05 16.65 -10.39
N VAL A 406 -18.07 15.41 -10.88
CA VAL A 406 -18.98 14.96 -11.95
C VAL A 406 -19.64 13.65 -11.51
N TRP A 407 -20.96 13.66 -11.40
CA TRP A 407 -21.75 12.56 -10.81
C TRP A 407 -22.00 11.38 -11.76
N GLU A 408 -22.04 11.64 -13.06
CA GLU A 408 -22.25 10.66 -14.13
C GLU A 408 -20.96 10.41 -14.94
N ASP A 409 -21.04 9.62 -16.00
CA ASP A 409 -19.93 9.39 -16.93
C ASP A 409 -19.47 10.71 -17.57
N ALA A 410 -18.26 11.15 -17.20
CA ALA A 410 -17.70 12.42 -17.60
C ALA A 410 -17.31 12.48 -19.09
N SER A 411 -17.20 11.34 -19.77
CA SER A 411 -16.83 11.28 -21.19
C SER A 411 -17.95 11.67 -22.14
N ASN A 412 -19.21 11.50 -21.72
CA ASN A 412 -20.40 11.71 -22.55
C ASN A 412 -21.54 12.46 -21.85
N LYS A 413 -21.24 13.08 -20.70
CA LYS A 413 -22.21 13.80 -19.88
C LYS A 413 -22.89 14.92 -20.65
N ARG A 414 -24.21 14.99 -20.53
CA ARG A 414 -25.01 16.15 -20.96
C ARG A 414 -25.55 16.89 -19.74
N ALA A 415 -25.20 18.16 -19.61
CA ALA A 415 -25.71 19.06 -18.57
C ALA A 415 -26.34 20.29 -19.24
N TYR A 416 -27.51 20.73 -18.76
CA TYR A 416 -28.25 21.88 -19.30
C TYR A 416 -28.44 21.85 -20.83
N GLY A 417 -28.65 20.65 -21.39
CA GLY A 417 -28.89 20.44 -22.83
C GLY A 417 -27.63 20.47 -23.71
N LYS A 418 -26.42 20.60 -23.13
CA LYS A 418 -25.13 20.61 -23.84
C LYS A 418 -24.28 19.41 -23.46
N LEU A 419 -23.53 18.87 -24.43
CA LEU A 419 -22.46 17.90 -24.15
C LEU A 419 -21.34 18.64 -23.40
N ARG A 420 -20.77 17.99 -22.38
CA ARG A 420 -19.63 18.50 -21.62
C ARG A 420 -18.34 17.82 -22.07
N HIS A 421 -17.24 18.56 -22.04
CA HIS A 421 -15.99 18.15 -22.69
C HIS A 421 -14.85 17.96 -21.68
N TYR A 422 -15.09 17.16 -20.64
CA TYR A 422 -14.19 17.08 -19.48
C TYR A 422 -12.88 16.32 -19.70
N LEU A 423 -12.85 15.42 -20.69
CA LEU A 423 -11.79 14.42 -20.86
C LEU A 423 -11.14 14.49 -22.25
N GLU A 424 -11.04 15.69 -22.83
CA GLU A 424 -10.39 15.90 -24.12
C GLU A 424 -8.89 16.22 -24.01
N GLY A 425 -8.43 16.56 -22.80
CA GLY A 425 -7.02 16.70 -22.44
C GLY A 425 -6.67 18.07 -21.86
N SER A 426 -7.41 19.12 -22.25
CA SER A 426 -7.19 20.49 -21.78
C SER A 426 -7.97 20.86 -20.51
N GLU A 427 -8.91 20.02 -20.05
CA GLU A 427 -9.88 20.34 -19.00
C GLU A 427 -9.55 19.70 -17.64
N LEU A 428 -10.00 18.47 -17.38
CA LEU A 428 -9.80 17.77 -16.12
C LEU A 428 -8.74 16.68 -16.27
N ASP A 429 -8.00 16.41 -15.20
CA ASP A 429 -7.17 15.20 -15.12
C ASP A 429 -8.03 13.97 -14.80
N GLY A 430 -9.13 14.13 -14.07
CA GLY A 430 -10.12 13.07 -13.84
C GLY A 430 -11.29 13.56 -12.98
N PRO A 431 -12.45 12.86 -12.98
CA PRO A 431 -13.56 13.20 -12.10
C PRO A 431 -13.51 12.46 -10.75
N MET A 432 -14.35 12.90 -9.82
CA MET A 432 -14.80 12.07 -8.69
C MET A 432 -15.61 10.88 -9.22
N ASN A 433 -15.18 9.65 -8.92
CA ASN A 433 -15.65 8.45 -9.60
C ASN A 433 -16.97 7.88 -9.01
N TYR A 434 -18.02 8.70 -9.03
CA TYR A 434 -19.36 8.28 -8.61
C TYR A 434 -19.95 7.14 -9.44
N PRO A 435 -19.69 7.02 -10.76
CA PRO A 435 -20.11 5.84 -11.53
C PRO A 435 -19.51 4.53 -10.98
N LEU A 436 -18.22 4.51 -10.66
CA LEU A 436 -17.58 3.34 -10.04
C LEU A 436 -18.16 3.05 -8.65
N ARG A 437 -18.34 4.09 -7.82
CA ARG A 437 -19.00 3.97 -6.52
C ARG A 437 -20.35 3.26 -6.65
N LYS A 438 -21.19 3.72 -7.57
CA LYS A 438 -22.53 3.18 -7.80
C LYS A 438 -22.46 1.71 -8.19
N SER A 439 -21.64 1.37 -9.19
CA SER A 439 -21.51 0.00 -9.68
C SER A 439 -21.06 -0.97 -8.59
N ILE A 440 -20.04 -0.60 -7.80
CA ILE A 440 -19.52 -1.47 -6.73
C ILE A 440 -20.50 -1.59 -5.56
N LEU A 441 -21.09 -0.47 -5.10
CA LEU A 441 -22.03 -0.53 -3.97
C LEU A 441 -23.31 -1.30 -4.35
N SER A 442 -23.86 -1.09 -5.55
CA SER A 442 -25.01 -1.86 -6.01
C SER A 442 -24.69 -3.36 -6.11
N PHE A 443 -23.46 -3.75 -6.47
CA PHE A 443 -23.04 -5.15 -6.39
C PHE A 443 -23.02 -5.66 -4.94
N LEU A 444 -22.29 -5.00 -4.03
CA LEU A 444 -22.14 -5.45 -2.63
C LEU A 444 -23.46 -5.47 -1.85
N MET A 445 -24.38 -4.55 -2.21
CA MET A 445 -25.72 -4.44 -1.62
C MET A 445 -26.76 -5.36 -2.27
N ASN A 446 -26.35 -6.16 -3.25
CA ASN A 446 -27.19 -7.11 -3.99
C ASN A 446 -28.31 -6.46 -4.82
N GLU A 447 -28.06 -5.25 -5.32
CA GLU A 447 -28.91 -4.51 -6.26
C GLU A 447 -28.53 -4.77 -7.72
N ALA A 448 -27.27 -5.18 -7.97
CA ALA A 448 -26.74 -5.52 -9.28
C ALA A 448 -25.98 -6.85 -9.27
N GLY A 449 -25.97 -7.51 -10.44
CA GLY A 449 -25.24 -8.74 -10.69
C GLY A 449 -23.76 -8.54 -11.01
N ALA A 450 -22.93 -9.57 -10.81
CA ALA A 450 -21.53 -9.57 -11.21
C ALA A 450 -21.35 -9.28 -12.72
N GLU A 451 -22.18 -9.85 -13.60
CA GLU A 451 -22.08 -9.64 -15.05
C GLU A 451 -22.36 -8.19 -15.42
N SER A 452 -23.48 -7.65 -14.93
CA SER A 452 -23.85 -6.25 -15.15
C SER A 452 -22.80 -5.27 -14.61
N THR A 453 -22.19 -5.60 -13.47
CA THR A 453 -21.15 -4.79 -12.83
C THR A 453 -19.85 -4.83 -13.63
N ALA A 454 -19.40 -6.02 -14.05
CA ALA A 454 -18.19 -6.16 -14.87
C ALA A 454 -18.31 -5.37 -16.18
N LEU A 455 -19.47 -5.47 -16.85
CA LEU A 455 -19.72 -4.73 -18.08
C LEU A 455 -19.78 -3.21 -17.86
N ALA A 456 -20.31 -2.74 -16.72
CA ALA A 456 -20.33 -1.30 -16.39
C ALA A 456 -18.92 -0.76 -16.10
N LEU A 457 -18.08 -1.54 -15.41
CA LEU A 457 -16.69 -1.19 -15.16
C LEU A 457 -15.85 -1.19 -16.45
N GLU A 458 -16.08 -2.15 -17.35
CA GLU A 458 -15.42 -2.18 -18.66
C GLU A 458 -15.84 -0.98 -19.54
N GLU A 459 -17.11 -0.57 -19.48
CA GLU A 459 -17.57 0.61 -20.20
C GLU A 459 -16.86 1.89 -19.75
N LEU A 460 -16.71 2.11 -18.44
CA LEU A 460 -15.93 3.24 -17.92
C LEU A 460 -14.46 3.19 -18.38
N TRP A 461 -13.85 2.01 -18.36
CA TRP A 461 -12.49 1.83 -18.87
C TRP A 461 -12.35 2.19 -20.36
N GLU A 462 -13.32 1.79 -21.19
CA GLU A 462 -13.29 2.07 -22.62
C GLU A 462 -13.60 3.54 -22.96
N ASN A 463 -14.47 4.17 -22.18
CA ASN A 463 -14.92 5.54 -22.41
C ASN A 463 -13.86 6.57 -22.03
N TYR A 464 -13.04 6.30 -21.02
CA TYR A 464 -12.09 7.27 -20.48
C TYR A 464 -10.73 7.15 -21.16
N PRO A 465 -10.03 8.27 -21.42
CA PRO A 465 -8.59 8.24 -21.66
C PRO A 465 -7.87 7.50 -20.54
N HIS A 466 -6.88 6.68 -20.89
CA HIS A 466 -6.17 5.85 -19.91
C HIS A 466 -5.61 6.70 -18.76
N GLU A 467 -4.90 7.78 -19.06
CA GLU A 467 -4.34 8.67 -18.03
C GLU A 467 -5.41 9.32 -17.13
N ALA A 468 -6.61 9.59 -17.66
CA ALA A 468 -7.69 10.18 -16.90
C ALA A 468 -8.39 9.15 -16.02
N PHE A 469 -8.60 7.93 -16.52
CA PHE A 469 -9.18 6.83 -15.77
C PHE A 469 -8.35 6.49 -14.52
N TYR A 470 -7.02 6.52 -14.63
CA TYR A 470 -6.12 6.29 -13.49
C TYR A 470 -5.98 7.52 -12.57
N SER A 471 -6.47 8.68 -13.00
CA SER A 471 -6.51 9.91 -12.18
C SER A 471 -7.88 10.13 -11.55
N CYS A 472 -8.89 9.31 -11.87
CA CYS A 472 -10.20 9.35 -11.23
C CYS A 472 -10.07 9.20 -9.70
N LEU A 473 -10.78 10.05 -8.96
CA LEU A 473 -10.80 9.99 -7.50
C LEU A 473 -11.88 8.99 -7.04
N ASN A 474 -11.48 7.81 -6.58
CA ASN A 474 -12.36 6.72 -6.19
C ASN A 474 -12.97 6.97 -4.80
N VAL A 475 -14.12 7.63 -4.78
CA VAL A 475 -14.86 8.03 -3.58
C VAL A 475 -15.95 7.02 -3.22
N PHE A 476 -15.93 6.49 -2.00
CA PHE A 476 -17.01 5.65 -1.45
C PHE A 476 -17.84 6.39 -0.40
N GLY A 477 -17.17 7.09 0.52
CA GLY A 477 -17.75 8.11 1.40
C GLY A 477 -17.41 9.52 0.91
N THR A 478 -18.30 10.48 1.19
CA THR A 478 -18.08 11.93 0.95
C THR A 478 -18.96 12.74 1.92
N HIS A 479 -18.73 14.04 1.99
CA HIS A 479 -19.55 14.97 2.77
C HIS A 479 -20.98 15.23 2.23
N ASP A 480 -21.32 14.71 1.03
CA ASP A 480 -22.64 14.87 0.39
C ASP A 480 -23.44 13.57 0.29
N LYS A 481 -22.84 12.44 0.68
CA LYS A 481 -23.51 11.14 0.74
C LYS A 481 -23.58 10.63 2.17
N GLU A 482 -24.45 9.65 2.39
CA GLU A 482 -24.45 8.95 3.68
C GLU A 482 -23.09 8.32 3.98
N ARG A 483 -22.79 8.16 5.27
CA ARG A 483 -21.54 7.51 5.70
C ARG A 483 -21.50 6.09 5.15
N LEU A 484 -20.32 5.69 4.69
CA LEU A 484 -20.13 4.41 4.04
C LEU A 484 -20.56 3.24 4.95
N ILE A 485 -20.26 3.33 6.25
CA ILE A 485 -20.65 2.32 7.24
C ILE A 485 -22.18 2.09 7.25
N ASN A 486 -22.99 3.16 7.18
CA ASN A 486 -24.45 3.06 7.16
C ASN A 486 -24.93 2.35 5.88
N VAL A 487 -24.33 2.66 4.73
CA VAL A 487 -24.64 2.00 3.46
C VAL A 487 -24.35 0.51 3.55
N VAL A 488 -23.11 0.13 3.88
CA VAL A 488 -22.69 -1.27 3.83
C VAL A 488 -23.32 -2.12 4.94
N ALA A 489 -23.75 -1.50 6.04
CA ALA A 489 -24.56 -2.12 7.07
C ALA A 489 -26.00 -2.46 6.62
N GLY A 490 -26.46 -1.89 5.51
CA GLY A 490 -27.86 -1.97 5.08
C GLY A 490 -28.78 -1.17 6.00
N ALA A 491 -28.38 0.03 6.41
CA ALA A 491 -29.26 0.95 7.11
C ALA A 491 -30.46 1.37 6.23
N PRO A 492 -31.58 1.81 6.82
CA PRO A 492 -32.73 2.33 6.07
C PRO A 492 -32.33 3.50 5.16
N ALA A 493 -33.06 3.69 4.05
CA ALA A 493 -32.84 4.84 3.18
C ALA A 493 -33.07 6.16 3.95
N PRO A 494 -32.24 7.19 3.77
CA PRO A 494 -32.36 8.45 4.51
C PRO A 494 -33.76 9.07 4.44
N ASP A 495 -34.40 9.04 3.27
CA ASP A 495 -35.75 9.60 3.03
C ASP A 495 -36.86 8.89 3.82
N SER A 496 -36.58 7.70 4.36
CA SER A 496 -37.53 6.96 5.21
C SER A 496 -37.49 7.36 6.69
N LEU A 497 -36.54 8.20 7.09
CA LEU A 497 -36.29 8.61 8.47
C LEU A 497 -36.49 10.13 8.64
N SER A 498 -37.13 10.54 9.71
CA SER A 498 -37.15 11.96 10.10
C SER A 498 -35.76 12.46 10.49
N ALA A 499 -35.53 13.77 10.45
CA ALA A 499 -34.24 14.36 10.84
C ALA A 499 -33.81 13.95 12.26
N HIS A 500 -34.76 13.86 13.21
CA HIS A 500 -34.48 13.42 14.57
C HIS A 500 -34.10 11.92 14.66
N GLU A 501 -34.76 11.07 13.87
CA GLU A 501 -34.41 9.65 13.78
C GLU A 501 -33.03 9.45 13.18
N GLN A 502 -32.65 10.21 12.14
CA GLN A 502 -31.32 10.15 11.55
C GLN A 502 -30.21 10.50 12.57
N VAL A 503 -30.44 11.48 13.45
CA VAL A 503 -29.49 11.88 14.50
C VAL A 503 -29.33 10.81 15.59
N THR A 504 -30.43 10.18 15.98
CA THR A 504 -30.48 9.24 17.11
C THR A 504 -30.23 7.78 16.74
N TYR A 505 -30.30 7.45 15.44
CA TYR A 505 -30.08 6.10 14.93
C TYR A 505 -28.67 5.58 15.24
N ARG A 506 -28.58 4.31 15.64
CA ARG A 506 -27.32 3.59 15.84
C ARG A 506 -27.43 2.19 15.26
N LEU A 507 -26.37 1.70 14.64
CA LEU A 507 -26.31 0.35 14.08
C LEU A 507 -26.46 -0.73 15.17
N SER A 508 -27.24 -1.77 14.88
CA SER A 508 -27.30 -2.96 15.73
C SER A 508 -25.98 -3.75 15.69
N ALA A 509 -25.78 -4.68 16.62
CA ALA A 509 -24.60 -5.54 16.62
C ALA A 509 -24.49 -6.37 15.32
N ASP A 510 -25.61 -6.90 14.82
CA ASP A 510 -25.67 -7.65 13.56
C ASP A 510 -25.33 -6.78 12.35
N GLN A 511 -25.87 -5.55 12.32
CA GLN A 511 -25.56 -4.58 11.27
C GLN A 511 -24.08 -4.18 11.29
N ARG A 512 -23.50 -4.00 12.48
CA ARG A 512 -22.07 -3.70 12.66
C ARG A 512 -21.17 -4.87 12.23
N GLY A 513 -21.56 -6.10 12.52
CA GLY A 513 -20.83 -7.29 12.04
C GLY A 513 -20.87 -7.38 10.50
N LEU A 514 -22.05 -7.17 9.91
CA LEU A 514 -22.22 -7.14 8.46
C LEU A 514 -21.42 -6.01 7.80
N SER A 515 -21.41 -4.82 8.41
CA SER A 515 -20.66 -3.68 7.89
C SER A 515 -19.16 -3.92 7.92
N LYS A 516 -18.61 -4.57 8.95
CA LYS A 516 -17.17 -4.93 8.97
C LYS A 516 -16.79 -5.85 7.81
N ALA A 517 -17.58 -6.89 7.54
CA ALA A 517 -17.33 -7.80 6.43
C ALA A 517 -17.38 -7.09 5.07
N ARG A 518 -18.41 -6.27 4.82
CA ARG A 518 -18.54 -5.51 3.57
C ARG A 518 -17.56 -4.34 3.46
N MET A 519 -17.16 -3.74 4.59
CA MET A 519 -16.14 -2.70 4.60
C MET A 519 -14.78 -3.29 4.21
N TRP A 520 -14.45 -4.51 4.68
CA TRP A 520 -13.26 -5.23 4.21
C TRP A 520 -13.29 -5.41 2.68
N GLN A 521 -14.40 -5.92 2.12
CA GLN A 521 -14.56 -6.04 0.66
C GLN A 521 -14.43 -4.68 -0.05
N THR A 522 -15.03 -3.63 0.51
CA THR A 522 -15.02 -2.28 -0.06
C THR A 522 -13.62 -1.68 -0.04
N ALA A 523 -12.89 -1.79 1.07
CA ALA A 523 -11.53 -1.29 1.19
C ALA A 523 -10.57 -2.03 0.26
N VAL A 524 -10.67 -3.37 0.17
CA VAL A 524 -9.88 -4.16 -0.80
C VAL A 524 -10.18 -3.72 -2.22
N LEU A 525 -11.46 -3.60 -2.61
CA LEU A 525 -11.85 -3.12 -3.94
C LEU A 525 -11.33 -1.69 -4.21
N GLN A 526 -11.51 -0.77 -3.26
CA GLN A 526 -11.07 0.61 -3.42
C GLN A 526 -9.56 0.71 -3.65
N MET A 527 -8.76 -0.10 -2.95
CA MET A 527 -7.30 -0.09 -3.03
C MET A 527 -6.74 -0.89 -4.22
N THR A 528 -7.56 -1.75 -4.85
CA THR A 528 -7.14 -2.64 -5.95
C THR A 528 -7.74 -2.28 -7.31
N LEU A 529 -8.79 -1.47 -7.36
CA LEU A 529 -9.34 -0.91 -8.60
C LEU A 529 -8.42 0.20 -9.17
N PRO A 530 -8.43 0.44 -10.50
CA PRO A 530 -7.71 1.56 -11.09
C PRO A 530 -8.27 2.91 -10.63
N GLY A 531 -7.44 3.95 -10.66
CA GLY A 531 -7.75 5.26 -10.09
C GLY A 531 -7.07 5.48 -8.74
N VAL A 532 -7.36 6.63 -8.13
CA VAL A 532 -6.79 7.10 -6.87
C VAL A 532 -7.79 6.89 -5.74
N PRO A 533 -7.53 6.00 -4.77
CA PRO A 533 -8.39 5.77 -3.61
C PRO A 533 -8.59 7.06 -2.79
N SER A 534 -9.83 7.34 -2.37
CA SER A 534 -10.15 8.47 -1.48
C SER A 534 -10.93 8.01 -0.25
N ILE A 535 -10.35 8.18 0.93
CA ILE A 535 -10.97 7.86 2.22
C ILE A 535 -11.60 9.12 2.79
N TYR A 536 -12.88 9.07 3.19
CA TYR A 536 -13.53 10.19 3.85
C TYR A 536 -13.33 10.11 5.36
N TYR A 537 -12.88 11.21 5.99
CA TYR A 537 -12.38 11.16 7.37
C TYR A 537 -13.35 10.48 8.34
N GLY A 538 -12.88 9.50 9.10
CA GLY A 538 -13.67 8.74 10.04
C GLY A 538 -14.34 7.49 9.47
N ASP A 539 -14.35 7.28 8.16
CA ASP A 539 -14.78 5.99 7.59
C ASP A 539 -13.84 4.86 8.05
N GLU A 540 -12.55 5.16 8.25
CA GLU A 540 -11.54 4.27 8.85
C GLU A 540 -11.67 4.10 10.36
N MET A 541 -12.55 4.86 11.01
CA MET A 541 -12.87 4.70 12.44
C MET A 541 -14.31 4.21 12.67
N GLY A 542 -15.06 3.95 11.61
CA GLY A 542 -16.46 3.50 11.69
C GLY A 542 -17.45 4.59 12.10
N VAL A 543 -17.22 5.84 11.70
CA VAL A 543 -18.13 6.96 12.00
C VAL A 543 -19.47 6.79 11.29
N GLU A 544 -20.54 6.73 12.08
CA GLU A 544 -21.93 6.62 11.61
C GLU A 544 -22.54 7.98 11.23
N GLY A 545 -23.41 7.99 10.23
CA GLY A 545 -24.17 9.17 9.79
C GLY A 545 -24.97 8.92 8.51
N PHE A 546 -26.14 9.54 8.38
CA PHE A 546 -26.91 9.58 7.12
C PHE A 546 -26.45 10.79 6.31
N VAL A 547 -27.35 11.59 5.78
CA VAL A 547 -27.01 12.76 4.93
C VAL A 547 -26.60 13.97 5.77
N ASP A 548 -26.23 15.05 5.09
CA ASP A 548 -25.91 16.35 5.69
C ASP A 548 -27.02 16.80 6.67
N PRO A 549 -26.69 17.12 7.94
CA PRO A 549 -25.35 17.29 8.53
C PRO A 549 -24.74 16.10 9.25
N THR A 550 -25.45 14.99 9.38
CA THR A 550 -25.00 13.85 10.21
C THR A 550 -23.76 13.14 9.65
N ASN A 551 -23.56 13.13 8.33
CA ASN A 551 -22.31 12.66 7.71
C ASN A 551 -21.08 13.52 8.02
N ARG A 552 -21.25 14.71 8.60
CA ARG A 552 -20.17 15.62 9.01
C ARG A 552 -19.89 15.53 10.51
N ALA A 553 -20.18 14.37 11.12
CA ALA A 553 -19.86 14.09 12.53
C ALA A 553 -18.35 14.22 12.78
N THR A 554 -17.98 14.57 14.01
CA THR A 554 -16.59 14.77 14.41
C THR A 554 -15.78 13.48 14.40
N MET A 555 -14.49 13.60 14.11
CA MET A 555 -13.52 12.50 14.14
C MET A 555 -13.36 11.95 15.57
N PRO A 556 -13.54 10.64 15.79
CA PRO A 556 -13.34 10.01 17.09
C PRO A 556 -11.89 9.56 17.24
N TRP A 557 -11.07 10.35 17.93
CA TRP A 557 -9.65 10.01 18.14
C TRP A 557 -9.49 8.78 19.06
N PRO A 558 -8.68 7.78 18.67
CA PRO A 558 -8.41 6.60 19.50
C PRO A 558 -7.95 6.94 20.92
N GLY A 559 -8.37 6.14 21.90
CA GLY A 559 -8.09 6.37 23.32
C GLY A 559 -8.86 7.51 23.98
N SER A 560 -9.36 8.48 23.19
CA SER A 560 -10.10 9.65 23.69
C SER A 560 -11.61 9.54 23.46
N SER A 561 -12.03 8.90 22.37
CA SER A 561 -13.45 8.77 22.02
C SER A 561 -13.90 7.31 22.05
N PRO A 562 -15.02 6.99 22.72
CA PRO A 562 -15.59 5.63 22.71
C PRO A 562 -16.24 5.27 21.38
N ARG A 563 -16.37 6.22 20.43
CA ARG A 563 -16.87 5.97 19.07
C ARG A 563 -15.82 5.37 18.13
N ALA A 564 -14.53 5.41 18.50
CA ALA A 564 -13.45 4.88 17.66
C ALA A 564 -13.48 3.35 17.65
N ASP A 565 -13.58 2.74 16.46
CA ASP A 565 -13.58 1.29 16.28
C ASP A 565 -12.35 0.87 15.45
N LEU A 566 -11.33 0.35 16.13
CA LEU A 566 -10.01 0.04 15.55
C LEU A 566 -10.05 -1.10 14.52
N ASP A 567 -11.12 -1.89 14.46
CA ASP A 567 -11.26 -2.91 13.42
C ASP A 567 -11.34 -2.26 12.03
N TYR A 568 -12.04 -1.13 11.90
CA TYR A 568 -12.08 -0.37 10.66
C TYR A 568 -10.72 0.24 10.31
N LEU A 569 -9.96 0.66 11.32
CA LEU A 569 -8.62 1.20 11.13
C LEU A 569 -7.70 0.13 10.55
N HIS A 570 -7.75 -1.07 11.11
CA HIS A 570 -6.98 -2.22 10.62
C HIS A 570 -7.44 -2.66 9.22
N ILE A 571 -8.74 -2.62 8.91
CA ILE A 571 -9.28 -2.89 7.56
C ILE A 571 -8.63 -1.97 6.52
N TYR A 572 -8.67 -0.65 6.73
CA TYR A 572 -8.10 0.31 5.78
C TYR A 572 -6.58 0.23 5.72
N ARG A 573 -5.91 0.13 6.87
CA ARG A 573 -4.45 0.00 6.93
C ARG A 573 -3.97 -1.22 6.14
N ASN A 574 -4.60 -2.37 6.32
CA ASN A 574 -4.22 -3.61 5.62
C ASN A 574 -4.47 -3.52 4.12
N ALA A 575 -5.57 -2.88 3.70
CA ALA A 575 -5.86 -2.66 2.28
C ALA A 575 -4.88 -1.67 1.62
N ILE A 576 -4.50 -0.60 2.32
CA ILE A 576 -3.48 0.37 1.86
C ILE A 576 -2.11 -0.31 1.76
N ALA A 577 -1.74 -1.10 2.77
CA ALA A 577 -0.49 -1.86 2.78
C ALA A 577 -0.42 -2.81 1.57
N LEU A 578 -1.52 -3.47 1.25
CA LEU A 578 -1.60 -4.33 0.06
C LEU A 578 -1.35 -3.56 -1.24
N ARG A 579 -1.94 -2.36 -1.40
CA ARG A 579 -1.70 -1.49 -2.56
C ARG A 579 -0.24 -1.06 -2.67
N LYS A 580 0.39 -0.69 -1.55
CA LYS A 580 1.81 -0.29 -1.50
C LYS A 580 2.75 -1.45 -1.83
N THR A 581 2.44 -2.66 -1.38
CA THR A 581 3.27 -3.85 -1.64
C THR A 581 3.16 -4.37 -3.07
N LEU A 582 2.02 -4.16 -3.75
CA LEU A 582 1.76 -4.71 -5.07
C LEU A 582 1.66 -3.61 -6.16
N PRO A 583 2.77 -3.25 -6.84
CA PRO A 583 2.80 -2.14 -7.79
C PRO A 583 1.77 -2.22 -8.92
N LEU A 584 1.45 -3.42 -9.41
CA LEU A 584 0.44 -3.64 -10.46
C LEU A 584 -0.97 -3.15 -10.06
N LEU A 585 -1.25 -2.93 -8.77
CA LEU A 585 -2.50 -2.33 -8.30
C LEU A 585 -2.57 -0.82 -8.59
N VAL A 586 -1.45 -0.17 -8.88
CA VAL A 586 -1.39 1.26 -9.22
C VAL A 586 -1.61 1.45 -10.71
N ASP A 587 -0.70 0.96 -11.56
CA ASP A 587 -0.63 1.28 -12.99
C ASP A 587 -0.92 0.09 -13.93
N GLY A 588 -1.10 -1.12 -13.39
CA GLY A 588 -1.41 -2.30 -14.20
C GLY A 588 -2.76 -2.16 -14.91
N SER A 589 -2.91 -2.82 -16.07
CA SER A 589 -4.13 -2.88 -16.88
C SER A 589 -5.36 -3.34 -16.07
N PHE A 590 -6.54 -3.23 -16.64
CA PHE A 590 -7.78 -3.60 -15.97
C PHE A 590 -8.69 -4.44 -16.86
N GLU A 591 -9.05 -5.64 -16.38
CA GLU A 591 -9.92 -6.57 -17.10
C GLU A 591 -10.95 -7.18 -16.13
N PRO A 592 -12.16 -6.59 -15.99
CA PRO A 592 -13.22 -7.16 -15.16
C PRO A 592 -13.92 -8.33 -15.86
N PHE A 593 -14.34 -9.33 -15.09
CA PHE A 593 -15.02 -10.53 -15.60
C PHE A 593 -15.83 -11.25 -14.50
N VAL A 594 -16.65 -12.22 -14.92
CA VAL A 594 -17.30 -13.18 -14.02
C VAL A 594 -16.53 -14.50 -14.13
N PRO A 595 -16.01 -15.06 -13.02
CA PRO A 595 -15.26 -16.31 -13.07
C PRO A 595 -16.18 -17.50 -13.36
N GLU A 596 -15.60 -18.58 -13.89
CA GLU A 596 -16.36 -19.79 -14.17
C GLU A 596 -16.92 -20.39 -12.87
N CYS A 597 -18.17 -20.83 -12.90
CA CYS A 597 -18.95 -21.26 -11.73
C CYS A 597 -19.21 -20.18 -10.66
N GLY A 598 -18.84 -18.90 -10.90
CA GLY A 598 -19.04 -17.80 -9.94
C GLY A 598 -20.48 -17.40 -9.66
N SER A 599 -21.43 -17.85 -10.49
CA SER A 599 -22.78 -17.27 -10.60
C SER A 599 -22.75 -15.74 -10.69
N ASP A 600 -23.90 -15.09 -10.55
CA ASP A 600 -23.98 -13.62 -10.55
C ASP A 600 -23.55 -12.98 -9.20
N ASP A 601 -22.90 -13.77 -8.34
CA ASP A 601 -22.49 -13.42 -6.97
C ASP A 601 -20.99 -13.11 -6.83
N VAL A 602 -20.17 -13.54 -7.80
CA VAL A 602 -18.72 -13.36 -7.73
C VAL A 602 -18.27 -12.43 -8.83
N LEU A 603 -17.78 -11.25 -8.44
CA LEU A 603 -17.12 -10.30 -9.33
C LEU A 603 -15.62 -10.54 -9.27
N ALA A 604 -14.95 -10.55 -10.42
CA ALA A 604 -13.51 -10.67 -10.52
C ALA A 604 -12.91 -9.63 -11.47
N PHE A 605 -11.64 -9.29 -11.28
CA PHE A 605 -10.88 -8.54 -12.27
C PHE A 605 -9.39 -8.83 -12.20
N TRP A 606 -8.72 -8.70 -13.34
CA TRP A 606 -7.27 -8.76 -13.45
C TRP A 606 -6.62 -7.37 -13.43
N ARG A 607 -5.47 -7.30 -12.77
CA ARG A 607 -4.44 -6.28 -12.92
C ARG A 607 -3.18 -6.91 -13.50
N LYS A 608 -2.78 -6.51 -14.72
CA LYS A 608 -1.64 -7.09 -15.44
C LYS A 608 -0.68 -5.98 -15.91
N PRO A 609 0.58 -6.28 -16.23
CA PRO A 609 1.47 -5.32 -16.89
C PRO A 609 0.84 -4.73 -18.16
N LEU A 610 1.05 -3.43 -18.42
CA LEU A 610 0.54 -2.77 -19.62
C LEU A 610 1.23 -3.31 -20.89
N GLN A 611 0.48 -3.45 -21.99
CA GLN A 611 0.96 -4.09 -23.22
C GLN A 611 2.20 -3.43 -23.89
N LYS A 612 2.60 -2.21 -23.51
CA LYS A 612 3.82 -1.57 -24.04
C LYS A 612 5.10 -2.27 -23.58
N ASP A 613 5.05 -3.12 -22.56
CA ASP A 613 6.19 -3.92 -22.07
C ASP A 613 6.35 -5.31 -22.75
N LYS A 614 5.56 -5.59 -23.80
CA LYS A 614 5.58 -6.85 -24.56
C LYS A 614 6.88 -7.19 -25.29
N GLN A 615 7.91 -6.33 -25.24
CA GLN A 615 9.26 -6.74 -25.65
C GLN A 615 9.79 -7.89 -24.77
N GLN A 616 9.27 -8.07 -23.54
CA GLN A 616 9.58 -9.23 -22.69
C GLN A 616 8.70 -10.47 -22.96
N GLU A 617 7.43 -10.30 -23.38
CA GLU A 617 6.57 -11.44 -23.78
C GLU A 617 7.08 -12.16 -25.04
N GLN A 618 7.76 -11.44 -25.95
CA GLN A 618 8.42 -12.04 -27.11
C GLN A 618 9.61 -12.96 -26.76
N GLN A 619 10.05 -12.99 -25.49
CA GLN A 619 11.07 -13.92 -24.98
C GLN A 619 10.47 -15.17 -24.29
N GLY A 620 9.14 -15.39 -24.36
CA GLY A 620 8.51 -16.61 -23.87
C GLY A 620 8.36 -16.71 -22.33
N LYS A 621 8.48 -15.60 -21.59
CA LYS A 621 8.15 -15.55 -20.16
C LYS A 621 6.66 -15.21 -19.99
N ALA A 622 5.93 -16.04 -19.24
CA ALA A 622 4.54 -15.76 -18.88
C ALA A 622 4.45 -14.50 -17.99
N ALA A 623 3.51 -13.60 -18.29
CA ALA A 623 3.34 -12.36 -17.54
C ALA A 623 2.65 -12.63 -16.19
N SER A 624 3.24 -12.12 -15.11
CA SER A 624 2.61 -12.09 -13.78
C SER A 624 1.34 -11.24 -13.79
N GLY A 625 0.45 -11.47 -12.85
CA GLY A 625 -0.77 -10.67 -12.69
C GLY A 625 -1.37 -10.82 -11.31
N ILE A 626 -2.24 -9.88 -10.96
CA ILE A 626 -3.03 -9.92 -9.74
C ILE A 626 -4.49 -10.10 -10.13
N CYS A 627 -5.16 -11.10 -9.58
CA CYS A 627 -6.59 -11.29 -9.77
C CYS A 627 -7.33 -11.07 -8.45
N VAL A 628 -8.27 -10.14 -8.44
CA VAL A 628 -9.10 -9.85 -7.26
C VAL A 628 -10.47 -10.50 -7.48
N LEU A 629 -11.00 -11.18 -6.46
CA LEU A 629 -12.34 -11.75 -6.50
C LEU A 629 -13.11 -11.40 -5.23
N VAL A 630 -14.40 -11.11 -5.38
CA VAL A 630 -15.29 -10.75 -4.27
C VAL A 630 -16.59 -11.52 -4.39
N ASN A 631 -16.97 -12.25 -3.33
CA ASN A 631 -18.26 -12.93 -3.22
C ASN A 631 -19.24 -12.07 -2.41
N LYS A 632 -20.27 -11.51 -3.05
CA LYS A 632 -21.29 -10.71 -2.35
C LYS A 632 -22.30 -11.56 -1.55
N SER A 633 -22.33 -12.88 -1.75
CA SER A 633 -23.35 -13.74 -1.14
C SER A 633 -23.23 -13.77 0.38
N ARG A 634 -24.38 -13.66 1.06
CA ARG A 634 -24.49 -13.72 2.52
C ARG A 634 -24.68 -15.14 3.05
N SER A 635 -25.08 -16.08 2.20
CA SER A 635 -25.42 -17.45 2.59
C SER A 635 -24.52 -18.49 1.93
N ASP A 636 -24.01 -18.20 0.73
CA ASP A 636 -23.38 -19.21 -0.10
C ASP A 636 -21.88 -18.95 -0.23
N ALA A 637 -21.07 -19.89 0.27
CA ALA A 637 -19.69 -20.01 -0.15
C ALA A 637 -19.65 -20.50 -1.61
N LYS A 638 -18.62 -20.11 -2.35
CA LYS A 638 -18.47 -20.43 -3.78
C LYS A 638 -17.08 -21.02 -4.04
N THR A 639 -17.02 -22.04 -4.88
CA THR A 639 -15.77 -22.46 -5.54
C THR A 639 -15.85 -22.03 -6.98
N VAL A 640 -14.87 -21.25 -7.43
CA VAL A 640 -14.82 -20.66 -8.77
C VAL A 640 -13.50 -20.99 -9.45
N TYR A 641 -13.48 -20.90 -10.78
CA TYR A 641 -12.28 -21.18 -11.56
C TYR A 641 -11.81 -19.93 -12.29
N VAL A 642 -10.52 -19.63 -12.14
CA VAL A 642 -9.86 -18.49 -12.78
C VAL A 642 -8.81 -18.99 -13.76
N SER A 643 -8.87 -18.56 -15.01
CA SER A 643 -7.86 -18.93 -16.01
C SER A 643 -6.53 -18.26 -15.69
N VAL A 644 -5.46 -19.05 -15.60
CA VAL A 644 -4.10 -18.59 -15.29
C VAL A 644 -3.11 -19.13 -16.33
N PRO A 645 -2.01 -18.42 -16.63
CA PRO A 645 -0.98 -18.94 -17.51
C PRO A 645 -0.37 -20.25 -16.99
N GLN A 646 0.09 -21.11 -17.90
CA GLN A 646 0.75 -22.37 -17.52
C GLN A 646 2.04 -22.11 -16.72
N ASN A 647 2.38 -23.02 -15.81
CA ASN A 647 3.58 -22.97 -14.96
C ASN A 647 3.66 -21.74 -14.03
N MET A 648 2.52 -21.13 -13.69
CA MET A 648 2.43 -20.08 -12.69
C MET A 648 2.06 -20.67 -11.34
N GLN A 649 2.64 -20.10 -10.28
CA GLN A 649 2.17 -20.27 -8.93
C GLN A 649 1.08 -19.24 -8.64
N VAL A 650 0.07 -19.66 -7.89
CA VAL A 650 -1.04 -18.80 -7.47
C VAL A 650 -1.11 -18.84 -5.95
N ILE A 651 -0.93 -17.69 -5.32
CA ILE A 651 -1.05 -17.53 -3.87
C ILE A 651 -2.18 -16.54 -3.61
N ASP A 652 -3.15 -16.93 -2.78
CA ASP A 652 -4.11 -15.99 -2.22
C ASP A 652 -3.45 -15.25 -1.06
N VAL A 653 -3.11 -13.97 -1.25
CA VAL A 653 -2.40 -13.20 -0.22
C VAL A 653 -3.34 -12.80 0.94
N ILE A 654 -4.66 -12.90 0.77
CA ILE A 654 -5.61 -12.65 1.86
C ILE A 654 -5.62 -13.82 2.84
N SER A 655 -5.71 -15.07 2.38
CA SER A 655 -5.66 -16.26 3.25
C SER A 655 -4.25 -16.78 3.53
N GLY A 656 -3.27 -16.46 2.68
CA GLY A 656 -1.91 -17.01 2.70
C GLY A 656 -1.79 -18.40 2.05
N GLN A 657 -2.85 -18.93 1.46
CA GLN A 657 -2.88 -20.29 0.92
C GLN A 657 -2.44 -20.33 -0.54
N ALA A 658 -1.69 -21.38 -0.90
CA ALA A 658 -1.44 -21.73 -2.29
C ALA A 658 -2.74 -22.23 -2.92
N VAL A 659 -3.06 -21.72 -4.11
CA VAL A 659 -4.28 -22.06 -4.84
C VAL A 659 -3.96 -23.16 -5.86
N PRO A 660 -4.64 -24.32 -5.81
CA PRO A 660 -4.41 -25.40 -6.76
C PRO A 660 -4.69 -24.95 -8.19
N VAL A 661 -3.74 -25.21 -9.10
CA VAL A 661 -3.89 -24.96 -10.53
C VAL A 661 -3.96 -26.30 -11.27
N LYS A 662 -5.06 -26.52 -12.00
CA LYS A 662 -5.26 -27.71 -12.85
C LYS A 662 -5.67 -27.26 -14.24
N ASP A 663 -5.03 -27.79 -15.28
CA ASP A 663 -5.33 -27.48 -16.69
C ASP A 663 -5.38 -25.96 -17.01
N GLY A 664 -4.49 -25.17 -16.38
CA GLY A 664 -4.46 -23.71 -16.55
C GLY A 664 -5.58 -22.96 -15.83
N LYS A 665 -6.26 -23.59 -14.86
CA LYS A 665 -7.30 -22.96 -14.04
C LYS A 665 -6.97 -23.07 -12.56
N ALA A 666 -6.97 -21.94 -11.87
CA ALA A 666 -6.88 -21.87 -10.41
C ALA A 666 -8.25 -22.14 -9.78
N GLU A 667 -8.33 -23.10 -8.86
CA GLU A 667 -9.55 -23.45 -8.11
C GLU A 667 -9.64 -22.63 -6.81
N VAL A 668 -10.51 -21.63 -6.79
CA VAL A 668 -10.55 -20.62 -5.73
C VAL A 668 -11.81 -20.82 -4.88
N PHE A 669 -11.63 -20.98 -3.57
CA PHE A 669 -12.73 -21.03 -2.62
C PHE A 669 -12.95 -19.68 -1.94
N LEU A 670 -14.20 -19.21 -1.95
CA LEU A 670 -14.63 -17.94 -1.38
C LEU A 670 -15.73 -18.19 -0.35
N TRP A 671 -15.48 -17.79 0.91
CA TRP A 671 -16.51 -17.75 1.95
C TRP A 671 -17.63 -16.74 1.60
N GLN A 672 -18.75 -16.81 2.34
CA GLN A 672 -19.78 -15.77 2.29
C GLN A 672 -19.15 -14.42 2.65
N LEU A 673 -19.48 -13.37 1.88
CA LEU A 673 -18.88 -12.03 2.05
C LEU A 673 -17.33 -12.04 2.01
N GLY A 674 -16.74 -13.08 1.44
CA GLY A 674 -15.29 -13.22 1.29
C GLY A 674 -14.74 -12.40 0.12
N CYS A 675 -13.45 -12.14 0.16
CA CYS A 675 -12.67 -11.70 -0.99
C CYS A 675 -11.30 -12.36 -0.98
N THR A 676 -10.68 -12.46 -2.16
CA THR A 676 -9.31 -12.95 -2.34
C THR A 676 -8.55 -12.00 -3.25
N VAL A 677 -7.23 -11.96 -3.06
CA VAL A 677 -6.29 -11.30 -3.96
C VAL A 677 -5.26 -12.35 -4.34
N LEU A 678 -5.40 -12.87 -5.55
CA LEU A 678 -4.53 -13.88 -6.10
C LEU A 678 -3.32 -13.20 -6.71
N ASN A 679 -2.15 -13.47 -6.16
CA ASN A 679 -0.89 -13.11 -6.77
C ASN A 679 -0.43 -14.25 -7.67
N VAL A 680 -0.41 -14.01 -8.98
CA VAL A 680 -0.07 -15.01 -10.00
C VAL A 680 1.31 -14.69 -10.56
N GLN A 681 2.28 -15.54 -10.23
CA GLN A 681 3.69 -15.27 -10.51
C GLN A 681 4.46 -16.55 -10.88
N PRO A 682 5.64 -16.44 -11.50
CA PRO A 682 6.54 -17.58 -11.63
C PRO A 682 6.91 -18.18 -10.25
N ALA A 683 7.14 -19.49 -10.20
CA ALA A 683 7.51 -20.19 -8.96
C ALA A 683 8.88 -19.72 -8.41
N HIS A 684 9.83 -19.44 -9.30
CA HIS A 684 11.15 -18.92 -8.95
C HIS A 684 11.21 -17.43 -9.25
N ARG A 685 11.50 -16.63 -8.22
CA ARG A 685 11.42 -15.17 -8.24
C ARG A 685 12.79 -14.58 -7.89
N LEU A 686 12.96 -14.12 -6.65
CA LEU A 686 14.21 -13.55 -6.16
C LEU A 686 15.02 -14.57 -5.35
N GLN A 687 14.39 -15.62 -4.86
CA GLN A 687 14.99 -16.59 -3.95
C GLN A 687 16.02 -17.50 -4.63
N LYS A 688 17.01 -17.94 -3.84
CA LYS A 688 17.77 -19.17 -4.08
C LYS A 688 17.02 -20.32 -3.38
N PRO A 689 16.53 -21.34 -4.09
CA PRO A 689 15.79 -22.45 -3.47
C PRO A 689 16.67 -23.28 -2.52
N LEU A 690 16.10 -23.69 -1.39
CA LEU A 690 16.71 -24.68 -0.51
C LEU A 690 16.52 -26.09 -1.07
N GLU A 691 17.52 -26.95 -0.85
CA GLU A 691 17.38 -28.37 -1.16
C GLU A 691 16.55 -29.08 -0.08
N PRO A 692 15.76 -30.10 -0.43
CA PRO A 692 15.06 -30.86 0.59
C PRO A 692 16.01 -31.51 1.60
N GLY A 693 15.62 -31.50 2.88
CA GLY A 693 16.40 -32.09 3.96
C GLY A 693 16.05 -31.56 5.35
N MET A 694 16.61 -32.21 6.37
CA MET A 694 16.43 -31.78 7.77
C MET A 694 17.66 -31.05 8.31
N GLY A 695 17.45 -30.27 9.37
CA GLY A 695 18.53 -29.65 10.12
C GLY A 695 18.26 -29.46 11.59
N VAL A 696 19.31 -29.02 12.29
CA VAL A 696 19.27 -28.76 13.73
C VAL A 696 19.61 -27.29 13.99
N LEU A 697 18.80 -26.64 14.83
CA LEU A 697 19.07 -25.32 15.39
C LEU A 697 19.88 -25.47 16.69
N ALA A 698 21.11 -24.99 16.68
CA ALA A 698 21.98 -24.94 17.85
C ALA A 698 23.04 -23.85 17.68
N HIS A 699 23.08 -22.86 18.58
CA HIS A 699 24.11 -21.84 18.54
C HIS A 699 25.47 -22.39 19.02
N ILE A 700 26.57 -21.78 18.56
CA ILE A 700 27.95 -22.21 18.88
C ILE A 700 28.21 -22.19 20.39
N THR A 701 27.68 -21.18 21.09
CA THR A 701 27.82 -21.05 22.55
C THR A 701 27.14 -22.18 23.31
N SER A 702 26.18 -22.89 22.70
CA SER A 702 25.48 -24.02 23.28
C SER A 702 26.21 -25.36 23.09
N LEU A 703 27.32 -25.39 22.35
CA LEU A 703 28.11 -26.59 22.12
C LEU A 703 28.97 -26.94 23.35
N PRO A 704 29.31 -28.23 23.58
CA PRO A 704 30.02 -28.65 24.78
C PRO A 704 31.50 -28.28 24.72
N ALA A 705 31.99 -27.53 25.71
CA ALA A 705 33.39 -27.09 25.80
C ALA A 705 34.36 -28.09 26.49
N ASP A 706 33.89 -28.98 27.39
CA ASP A 706 34.74 -29.92 28.15
C ASP A 706 34.07 -31.29 28.40
N GLU A 707 34.85 -32.33 28.76
CA GLU A 707 34.37 -33.72 28.94
C GLU A 707 33.47 -33.95 30.18
N ASP A 708 33.58 -33.13 31.24
CA ASP A 708 32.91 -33.31 32.55
C ASP A 708 31.81 -32.25 32.85
N SER A 709 31.19 -31.69 31.82
CA SER A 709 30.33 -30.49 31.95
C SER A 709 29.02 -30.70 32.72
N ALA A 710 29.08 -30.59 34.05
CA ALA A 710 27.96 -30.14 34.89
C ALA A 710 28.04 -28.61 35.06
N ILE A 711 26.91 -27.93 34.82
CA ILE A 711 26.74 -26.48 34.83
C ILE A 711 27.32 -25.89 36.14
N THR A 712 28.39 -25.12 36.03
CA THR A 712 28.88 -24.27 37.13
C THR A 712 29.06 -22.83 36.64
N PRO A 713 28.74 -21.80 37.46
CA PRO A 713 29.03 -20.41 37.13
C PRO A 713 30.53 -20.22 36.83
N GLY A 714 30.85 -19.66 35.65
CA GLY A 714 32.23 -19.45 35.19
C GLY A 714 32.73 -20.44 34.12
N GLN A 715 31.86 -21.32 33.59
CA GLN A 715 32.21 -22.22 32.48
C GLN A 715 32.38 -21.47 31.14
N LYS A 716 33.39 -21.83 30.36
CA LYS A 716 33.65 -21.25 29.03
C LYS A 716 32.57 -21.69 28.04
N PRO A 717 31.99 -20.79 27.22
CA PRO A 717 31.07 -21.16 26.16
C PRO A 717 31.75 -22.00 25.07
N GLY A 718 30.94 -22.73 24.30
CA GLY A 718 31.42 -23.38 23.08
C GLY A 718 32.03 -22.35 22.11
N VAL A 719 33.11 -22.73 21.42
CA VAL A 719 33.87 -21.87 20.49
C VAL A 719 34.01 -22.52 19.12
N ILE A 720 34.33 -21.72 18.11
CA ILE A 720 34.67 -22.14 16.75
C ILE A 720 36.03 -22.82 16.78
N GLY A 721 36.05 -24.07 16.31
CA GLY A 721 37.24 -24.92 16.35
C GLY A 721 36.86 -26.38 16.52
N ARG A 722 37.37 -27.01 17.58
CA ARG A 722 37.17 -28.45 17.82
C ARG A 722 35.69 -28.78 18.05
N GLU A 723 35.01 -27.96 18.84
CA GLU A 723 33.62 -28.14 19.25
C GLU A 723 32.67 -28.09 18.05
N THR A 724 32.86 -27.10 17.17
CA THR A 724 32.10 -27.00 15.91
C THR A 724 32.43 -28.15 14.96
N SER A 725 33.70 -28.58 14.88
CA SER A 725 34.11 -29.73 14.04
C SER A 725 33.44 -31.03 14.51
N GLU A 726 33.47 -31.31 15.82
CA GLU A 726 32.82 -32.48 16.43
C GLU A 726 31.29 -32.45 16.22
N PHE A 727 30.68 -31.26 16.27
CA PHE A 727 29.24 -31.10 16.03
C PHE A 727 28.87 -31.27 14.55
N ILE A 728 29.66 -30.73 13.61
CA ILE A 728 29.49 -30.98 12.17
C ILE A 728 29.57 -32.48 11.88
N ASP A 729 30.51 -33.19 12.50
CA ASP A 729 30.62 -34.64 12.40
C ASP A 729 29.38 -35.37 12.95
N PHE A 730 28.80 -34.89 14.06
CA PHE A 730 27.55 -35.41 14.63
C PHE A 730 26.38 -35.22 13.65
N LEU A 731 26.24 -34.03 13.07
CA LEU A 731 25.20 -33.72 12.07
C LEU A 731 25.34 -34.58 10.81
N ALA A 732 26.56 -34.72 10.29
CA ALA A 732 26.83 -35.53 9.12
C ALA A 732 26.52 -37.02 9.37
N LYS A 733 26.90 -37.56 10.55
CA LYS A 733 26.57 -38.94 10.94
C LYS A 733 25.07 -39.17 11.13
N SER A 734 24.33 -38.15 11.52
CA SER A 734 22.88 -38.21 11.74
C SER A 734 22.06 -37.91 10.47
N GLY A 735 22.71 -37.74 9.32
CA GLY A 735 22.04 -37.54 8.03
C GLY A 735 21.41 -36.15 7.87
N GLN A 736 21.79 -35.18 8.71
CA GLN A 736 21.29 -33.81 8.59
C GLN A 736 21.95 -33.11 7.41
N LYS A 737 21.22 -32.18 6.79
CA LYS A 737 21.72 -31.31 5.71
C LYS A 737 22.01 -29.90 6.22
N TYR A 738 21.24 -29.41 7.18
CA TYR A 738 21.34 -28.03 7.65
C TYR A 738 21.81 -27.94 9.11
N TRP A 739 22.68 -26.97 9.37
CA TRP A 739 22.94 -26.46 10.71
C TRP A 739 22.47 -25.02 10.78
N GLN A 740 21.41 -24.75 11.54
CA GLN A 740 20.96 -23.39 11.79
C GLN A 740 21.64 -22.85 13.04
N ILE A 741 22.22 -21.66 12.92
CA ILE A 741 22.86 -20.91 14.00
C ILE A 741 22.21 -19.54 14.15
N LEU A 742 22.27 -19.01 15.36
CA LEU A 742 21.93 -17.62 15.68
C LEU A 742 23.10 -16.68 15.25
N PRO A 743 22.93 -15.35 15.32
CA PRO A 743 23.90 -14.43 14.73
C PRO A 743 25.31 -14.61 15.31
N VAL A 744 26.32 -14.68 14.44
CA VAL A 744 27.74 -14.73 14.83
C VAL A 744 28.35 -13.34 15.05
N SER A 745 27.50 -12.31 15.15
CA SER A 745 27.89 -10.93 15.36
C SER A 745 28.21 -10.65 16.84
N PRO A 746 29.02 -9.63 17.16
CA PRO A 746 29.30 -9.24 18.54
C PRO A 746 28.01 -9.04 19.34
N THR A 747 28.02 -9.43 20.61
CA THR A 747 26.86 -9.29 21.49
C THR A 747 26.81 -7.91 22.15
N ASP A 748 25.66 -7.57 22.73
CA ASP A 748 25.56 -6.48 23.70
C ASP A 748 26.20 -6.84 25.06
N GLU A 749 26.06 -5.95 26.04
CA GLU A 749 26.55 -6.13 27.41
C GLU A 749 25.88 -7.30 28.16
N TYR A 750 24.68 -7.71 27.74
CA TYR A 750 23.92 -8.83 28.33
C TYR A 750 24.20 -10.17 27.64
N GLY A 751 25.02 -10.18 26.59
CA GLY A 751 25.37 -11.37 25.81
C GLY A 751 24.37 -11.73 24.71
N SER A 752 23.46 -10.82 24.34
CA SER A 752 22.50 -11.02 23.26
C SER A 752 23.14 -10.81 21.88
N PRO A 753 23.03 -11.78 20.95
CA PRO A 753 23.53 -11.63 19.59
C PRO A 753 22.60 -10.80 18.68
N TYR A 754 21.44 -10.36 19.19
CA TYR A 754 20.44 -9.58 18.43
C TYR A 754 20.51 -8.07 18.65
N ALA A 755 21.29 -7.63 19.62
CA ALA A 755 21.56 -6.21 19.90
C ALA A 755 23.05 -5.88 19.71
N GLY A 756 23.67 -6.46 18.67
CA GLY A 756 25.10 -6.36 18.48
C GLY A 756 25.61 -4.94 18.19
N ILE A 757 26.84 -4.67 18.63
CA ILE A 757 27.56 -3.40 18.38
C ILE A 757 28.07 -3.26 16.94
N SER A 758 27.82 -4.25 16.07
CA SER A 758 28.02 -4.13 14.62
C SER A 758 27.18 -5.13 13.83
N ALA A 759 26.66 -4.71 12.68
CA ALA A 759 25.97 -5.55 11.69
C ALA A 759 26.92 -6.40 10.80
N PHE A 760 28.23 -6.09 10.79
CA PHE A 760 29.19 -6.68 9.85
C PHE A 760 30.28 -7.52 10.52
N ALA A 761 30.70 -7.12 11.71
CA ALA A 761 31.79 -7.76 12.44
C ALA A 761 31.41 -9.17 12.92
N GLY A 762 32.42 -10.02 13.06
CA GLY A 762 32.30 -11.31 13.73
C GLY A 762 32.57 -11.19 15.23
N ASN A 763 31.91 -12.03 16.01
CA ASN A 763 32.11 -12.11 17.45
C ASN A 763 33.40 -12.87 17.78
N ILE A 764 34.43 -12.13 18.15
CA ILE A 764 35.74 -12.68 18.50
C ILE A 764 35.69 -13.56 19.76
N ASN A 765 34.67 -13.41 20.61
CA ASN A 765 34.48 -14.27 21.79
C ASN A 765 34.04 -15.69 21.41
N LEU A 766 33.63 -15.91 20.16
CA LEU A 766 33.37 -17.25 19.63
C LEU A 766 34.66 -17.95 19.19
N LEU A 767 35.83 -17.30 19.17
CA LEU A 767 37.07 -17.94 18.74
C LEU A 767 37.82 -18.60 19.90
N ASP A 768 38.52 -19.70 19.61
CA ASP A 768 39.53 -20.18 20.55
C ASP A 768 40.70 -19.16 20.65
N PRO A 769 41.07 -18.68 21.85
CA PRO A 769 42.10 -17.65 22.00
C PRO A 769 43.46 -18.05 21.43
N ALA A 770 43.85 -19.34 21.54
CA ALA A 770 45.14 -19.80 21.03
C ALA A 770 45.14 -19.92 19.49
N ALA A 771 44.00 -20.26 18.89
CA ALA A 771 43.84 -20.22 17.44
C ALA A 771 43.87 -18.79 16.90
N MET A 772 43.17 -17.86 17.56
CA MET A 772 43.17 -16.44 17.19
C MET A 772 44.57 -15.84 17.26
N GLU A 773 45.28 -16.01 18.37
CA GLU A 773 46.65 -15.50 18.56
C GLU A 773 47.62 -16.04 17.49
N ARG A 774 47.45 -17.32 17.10
CA ARG A 774 48.25 -17.92 16.03
C ARG A 774 48.05 -17.18 14.70
N VAL A 775 46.80 -16.97 14.28
CA VAL A 775 46.51 -16.27 13.01
C VAL A 775 47.04 -14.84 13.06
N ILE A 776 46.87 -14.13 14.19
CA ILE A 776 47.40 -12.78 14.39
C ILE A 776 48.93 -12.78 14.24
N SER A 777 49.64 -13.71 14.89
CA SER A 777 51.10 -13.80 14.81
C SER A 777 51.61 -14.10 13.39
N GLU A 778 50.84 -14.88 12.61
CA GLU A 778 51.15 -15.19 11.21
C GLU A 778 50.96 -13.97 10.29
N CYS A 779 50.16 -12.98 10.67
CA CYS A 779 50.02 -11.73 9.92
C CYS A 779 51.25 -10.82 10.07
N ASP A 780 51.92 -10.90 11.22
CA ASP A 780 53.11 -10.12 11.54
C ASP A 780 54.39 -10.67 10.93
N ASP A 781 54.36 -11.90 10.41
CA ASP A 781 55.47 -12.51 9.67
C ASP A 781 55.40 -12.13 8.17
N PRO A 782 56.33 -11.30 7.64
CA PRO A 782 56.33 -10.91 6.23
C PRO A 782 56.58 -12.08 5.26
N GLN A 783 57.05 -13.24 5.74
CA GLN A 783 57.24 -14.45 4.94
C GLN A 783 56.00 -15.33 4.87
N SER A 784 55.00 -15.06 5.72
CA SER A 784 53.73 -15.78 5.74
C SER A 784 52.83 -15.34 4.60
N THR A 785 52.08 -16.28 4.01
CA THR A 785 51.02 -15.93 3.05
C THR A 785 49.88 -15.14 3.71
N ARG A 786 49.72 -15.26 5.04
CA ARG A 786 48.72 -14.54 5.82
C ARG A 786 48.90 -13.03 5.82
N ALA A 787 50.14 -12.54 5.71
CA ALA A 787 50.39 -11.10 5.63
C ALA A 787 49.74 -10.48 4.39
N ALA A 788 49.81 -11.15 3.23
CA ALA A 788 49.17 -10.68 1.99
C ALA A 788 47.64 -10.81 2.04
N GLU A 789 47.12 -11.94 2.56
CA GLU A 789 45.69 -12.17 2.75
C GLU A 789 45.05 -11.15 3.70
N TYR A 790 45.79 -10.75 4.76
CA TYR A 790 45.35 -9.71 5.68
C TYR A 790 45.18 -8.35 5.00
N GLN A 791 46.14 -7.96 4.15
CA GLN A 791 46.04 -6.69 3.41
C GLN A 791 44.87 -6.71 2.42
N GLU A 792 44.63 -7.83 1.75
CA GLU A 792 43.46 -8.01 0.87
C GLU A 792 42.14 -7.98 1.66
N PHE A 793 42.11 -8.62 2.84
CA PHE A 793 40.97 -8.56 3.76
C PHE A 793 40.65 -7.12 4.18
N CYS A 794 41.66 -6.35 4.59
CA CYS A 794 41.48 -4.94 4.96
C CYS A 794 40.97 -4.11 3.78
N ALA A 795 41.56 -4.28 2.59
CA ALA A 795 41.12 -3.53 1.41
C ALA A 795 39.66 -3.85 1.05
N ARG A 796 39.28 -5.14 1.02
CA ARG A 796 37.94 -5.62 0.67
C ARG A 796 36.87 -5.18 1.68
N ASN A 797 37.23 -5.09 2.96
CA ASN A 797 36.28 -4.83 4.05
C ASN A 797 36.35 -3.40 4.61
N SER A 798 37.18 -2.52 4.02
CA SER A 798 37.40 -1.15 4.50
C SER A 798 36.12 -0.35 4.75
N TYR A 799 35.05 -0.60 3.99
CA TYR A 799 33.76 0.09 4.12
C TYR A 799 33.07 -0.10 5.48
N TRP A 800 33.36 -1.16 6.23
CA TRP A 800 32.83 -1.40 7.59
C TRP A 800 33.93 -1.65 8.62
N LEU A 801 35.05 -2.25 8.21
CA LEU A 801 36.13 -2.66 9.10
C LEU A 801 36.82 -1.45 9.73
N ASP A 802 37.00 -0.38 8.97
CA ASP A 802 37.73 0.81 9.42
C ASP A 802 36.94 1.55 10.50
N SER A 803 35.64 1.77 10.29
CA SER A 803 34.76 2.38 11.28
C SER A 803 34.61 1.48 12.50
N TYR A 804 34.43 0.17 12.32
CA TYR A 804 34.35 -0.78 13.44
C TYR A 804 35.62 -0.79 14.30
N ALA A 805 36.80 -0.88 13.68
CA ALA A 805 38.07 -0.93 14.40
C ALA A 805 38.35 0.39 15.14
N ALA A 806 38.01 1.54 14.54
CA ALA A 806 38.11 2.83 15.21
C ALA A 806 37.13 2.95 16.38
N PHE A 807 35.87 2.56 16.20
CA PHE A 807 34.84 2.55 17.23
C PHE A 807 35.30 1.72 18.45
N ARG A 808 35.78 0.50 18.23
CA ARG A 808 36.30 -0.36 19.31
C ARG A 808 37.55 0.23 19.96
N ALA A 809 38.50 0.77 19.19
CA ALA A 809 39.69 1.42 19.74
C ALA A 809 39.35 2.64 20.62
N ILE A 810 38.31 3.40 20.27
CA ILE A 810 37.84 4.52 21.08
C ILE A 810 37.16 4.02 22.35
N LYS A 811 36.33 2.95 22.28
CA LYS A 811 35.75 2.32 23.48
C LYS A 811 36.80 1.79 24.43
N ASP A 812 37.87 1.17 23.92
CA ASP A 812 39.00 0.72 24.74
C ASP A 812 39.71 1.91 25.44
N LEU A 813 39.81 3.06 24.76
CA LEU A 813 40.44 4.27 25.29
C LEU A 813 39.59 4.97 26.36
N LEU A 814 38.26 5.00 26.18
CA LEU A 814 37.33 5.78 26.99
C LEU A 814 36.57 4.97 28.05
N GLY A 815 36.59 3.64 28.00
CA GLY A 815 36.03 2.76 29.03
C GLY A 815 34.63 2.22 28.75
N GLU A 816 34.37 1.70 27.54
CA GLU A 816 33.07 1.16 27.07
C GLU A 816 31.86 2.12 27.15
N GLU A 817 32.07 3.41 27.47
CA GLU A 817 31.05 4.47 27.43
C GLU A 817 30.37 4.56 26.04
N VAL A 818 29.12 5.01 26.02
CA VAL A 818 28.32 5.19 24.79
C VAL A 818 28.85 6.35 23.94
N TRP A 819 28.76 6.23 22.61
CA TRP A 819 29.41 7.19 21.71
C TRP A 819 28.85 8.62 21.77
N GLN A 820 27.60 8.78 22.18
CA GLN A 820 26.94 10.07 22.36
C GLN A 820 27.62 10.92 23.44
N ASP A 821 28.22 10.27 24.45
CA ASP A 821 28.93 10.94 25.54
C ASP A 821 30.43 11.16 25.24
N TRP A 822 30.91 10.73 24.07
CA TRP A 822 32.33 10.86 23.73
C TRP A 822 32.77 12.31 23.51
N PRO A 823 34.04 12.65 23.78
CA PRO A 823 34.61 13.94 23.42
C PRO A 823 34.39 14.24 21.94
N LYS A 824 34.11 15.51 21.61
CA LYS A 824 33.79 15.99 20.25
C LYS A 824 34.73 15.50 19.14
N GLN A 825 36.00 15.24 19.44
CA GLN A 825 36.98 14.74 18.46
C GLN A 825 36.74 13.28 18.02
N TYR A 826 35.95 12.51 18.77
CA TYR A 826 35.61 11.10 18.50
C TYR A 826 34.12 10.91 18.21
N HIS A 827 33.31 11.93 18.44
CA HIS A 827 31.85 11.87 18.31
C HIS A 827 31.35 11.58 16.88
N SER A 828 32.19 11.81 15.86
CA SER A 828 31.82 11.53 14.46
C SER A 828 32.90 10.73 13.77
N TRP A 829 32.46 9.74 12.98
CA TRP A 829 33.35 8.94 12.15
C TRP A 829 34.07 9.80 11.10
N SER A 830 35.37 9.58 10.94
CA SER A 830 36.18 10.13 9.86
C SER A 830 37.43 9.28 9.64
N GLN A 831 37.96 9.27 8.42
CA GLN A 831 39.20 8.54 8.12
C GLN A 831 40.41 9.08 8.90
N GLU A 832 40.40 10.35 9.33
CA GLU A 832 41.47 10.94 10.15
C GLU A 832 41.64 10.23 11.49
N LEU A 833 40.61 9.56 12.01
CA LEU A 833 40.68 8.76 13.25
C LEU A 833 41.65 7.58 13.11
N LEU A 834 41.81 7.04 11.90
CA LEU A 834 42.72 5.92 11.63
C LEU A 834 44.20 6.31 11.78
N GLU A 835 44.51 7.60 11.63
CA GLU A 835 45.87 8.13 11.69
C GLU A 835 46.27 8.63 13.10
N ARG A 836 45.32 8.64 14.05
CA ARG A 836 45.54 9.10 15.43
C ARG A 836 46.55 8.17 16.14
N PRO A 837 47.72 8.67 16.59
CA PRO A 837 48.73 7.84 17.24
C PRO A 837 48.22 7.09 18.47
N GLU A 838 47.29 7.70 19.21
CA GLU A 838 46.65 7.10 20.39
C GLU A 838 45.68 5.95 20.07
N LEU A 839 45.17 5.85 18.84
CA LEU A 839 44.24 4.78 18.42
C LEU A 839 44.91 3.73 17.52
N ALA A 840 45.98 4.08 16.82
CA ALA A 840 46.57 3.27 15.75
C ALA A 840 46.89 1.82 16.15
N GLN A 841 47.47 1.60 17.34
CA GLN A 841 47.80 0.25 17.82
C GLN A 841 46.54 -0.59 18.09
N ALA A 842 45.52 0.01 18.72
CA ALA A 842 44.26 -0.67 19.03
C ALA A 842 43.46 -0.96 17.76
N ILE A 843 43.40 -0.02 16.82
CA ILE A 843 42.76 -0.21 15.51
C ILE A 843 43.37 -1.40 14.77
N GLU A 844 44.70 -1.46 14.69
CA GLU A 844 45.39 -2.57 14.02
C GLU A 844 45.11 -3.92 14.69
N LEU A 845 45.05 -3.95 16.03
CA LEU A 845 44.68 -5.14 16.78
C LEU A 845 43.25 -5.60 16.44
N HIS A 846 42.26 -4.70 16.49
CA HIS A 846 40.87 -5.01 16.15
C HIS A 846 40.72 -5.49 14.71
N ARG A 847 41.45 -4.89 13.75
CA ARG A 847 41.50 -5.37 12.36
C ARG A 847 42.02 -6.81 12.26
N LYS A 848 43.12 -7.12 12.95
CA LYS A 848 43.71 -8.46 12.94
C LYS A 848 42.81 -9.50 13.64
N GLN A 849 42.10 -9.12 14.69
CA GLN A 849 41.12 -9.98 15.35
C GLN A 849 39.95 -10.32 14.41
N GLN A 850 39.44 -9.35 13.66
CA GLN A 850 38.40 -9.59 12.65
C GLN A 850 38.91 -10.43 11.47
N PHE A 851 40.18 -10.27 11.07
CA PHE A 851 40.80 -11.16 10.09
C PHE A 851 40.92 -12.60 10.62
N ALA A 852 41.32 -12.77 11.88
CA ALA A 852 41.37 -14.09 12.51
C ALA A 852 39.98 -14.75 12.55
N PHE A 853 38.93 -13.98 12.84
CA PHE A 853 37.54 -14.46 12.71
C PHE A 853 37.24 -14.92 11.28
N ASP A 854 37.54 -14.09 10.28
CA ASP A 854 37.26 -14.37 8.87
C ASP A 854 37.94 -15.67 8.41
N VAL A 855 39.20 -15.88 8.80
CA VAL A 855 39.98 -17.09 8.49
C VAL A 855 39.39 -18.32 9.16
N ILE A 856 39.16 -18.27 10.47
CA ILE A 856 38.72 -19.43 11.25
C ILE A 856 37.29 -19.82 10.86
N TRP A 857 36.40 -18.84 10.70
CA TRP A 857 35.03 -19.07 10.26
C TRP A 857 34.96 -19.67 8.85
N SER A 858 35.77 -19.15 7.91
CA SER A 858 35.84 -19.69 6.55
C SER A 858 36.31 -21.15 6.51
N GLN A 859 37.20 -21.53 7.43
CA GLN A 859 37.63 -22.94 7.57
C GLN A 859 36.48 -23.82 8.06
N THR A 860 35.71 -23.38 9.06
CA THR A 860 34.53 -24.10 9.56
C THR A 860 33.46 -24.27 8.48
N LEU A 861 33.18 -23.23 7.69
CA LEU A 861 32.28 -23.31 6.54
C LEU A 861 32.77 -24.32 5.49
N ALA A 862 34.07 -24.31 5.18
CA ALA A 862 34.65 -25.25 4.23
C ALA A 862 34.54 -26.70 4.72
N GLU A 863 34.77 -26.95 6.00
CA GLU A 863 34.61 -28.26 6.63
C GLU A 863 33.15 -28.75 6.56
N ALA A 864 32.20 -27.90 6.95
CA ALA A 864 30.77 -28.20 6.87
C ALA A 864 30.38 -28.62 5.45
N ARG A 865 30.79 -27.83 4.43
CA ARG A 865 30.51 -28.12 3.02
C ARG A 865 31.10 -29.44 2.54
N VAL A 866 32.34 -29.77 2.94
CA VAL A 866 32.97 -31.07 2.60
C VAL A 866 32.17 -32.24 3.18
N LYS A 867 31.51 -32.04 4.32
CA LYS A 867 30.65 -33.02 4.99
C LYS A 867 29.19 -33.01 4.49
N GLY A 868 28.86 -32.14 3.54
CA GLY A 868 27.50 -31.98 3.01
C GLY A 868 26.55 -31.20 3.92
N ILE A 869 27.09 -30.47 4.91
CA ILE A 869 26.32 -29.61 5.82
C ILE A 869 26.33 -28.19 5.29
N GLN A 870 25.15 -27.58 5.17
CA GLN A 870 24.96 -26.18 4.85
C GLN A 870 24.61 -25.39 6.11
N ILE A 871 25.21 -24.21 6.28
CA ILE A 871 24.97 -23.35 7.44
C ILE A 871 23.89 -22.32 7.10
N ILE A 872 22.82 -22.33 7.89
CA ILE A 872 21.79 -21.29 7.91
C ILE A 872 22.15 -20.33 9.05
N GLY A 873 22.58 -19.12 8.71
CA GLY A 873 22.80 -18.07 9.70
C GLY A 873 21.55 -17.24 9.94
N ASP A 874 21.68 -16.30 10.86
CA ASP A 874 20.60 -15.42 11.27
C ASP A 874 21.05 -13.96 11.23
N MET A 875 20.15 -13.08 10.79
CA MET A 875 20.40 -11.64 10.64
C MET A 875 19.33 -10.86 11.40
N PRO A 876 19.67 -10.26 12.56
CA PRO A 876 18.76 -9.38 13.31
C PRO A 876 18.26 -8.24 12.44
N MET A 877 16.99 -7.84 12.57
CA MET A 877 16.48 -6.70 11.78
C MET A 877 17.19 -5.41 12.15
N PHE A 878 17.32 -5.12 13.45
CA PHE A 878 17.85 -3.86 13.97
C PHE A 878 19.30 -3.99 14.46
N VAL A 879 19.93 -2.83 14.72
CA VAL A 879 21.27 -2.71 15.33
C VAL A 879 21.17 -1.95 16.65
N SER A 880 22.15 -2.08 17.54
CA SER A 880 22.17 -1.27 18.78
C SER A 880 22.38 0.22 18.48
N GLU A 881 21.82 1.11 19.30
CA GLU A 881 22.11 2.56 19.21
C GLU A 881 23.59 2.87 19.48
N ASP A 882 24.23 2.11 20.36
CA ASP A 882 25.66 2.17 20.63
C ASP A 882 26.41 1.15 19.76
N SER A 883 26.39 1.38 18.45
CA SER A 883 27.06 0.52 17.47
C SER A 883 27.96 1.30 16.53
N ALA A 884 28.96 0.61 15.97
CA ALA A 884 29.83 1.18 14.96
C ALA A 884 29.06 1.64 13.71
N ASP A 885 27.94 0.97 13.39
CA ASP A 885 27.07 1.28 12.26
C ASP A 885 26.33 2.61 12.48
N VAL A 886 25.67 2.77 13.63
CA VAL A 886 24.93 3.99 13.98
C VAL A 886 25.88 5.18 14.14
N TRP A 887 27.04 4.98 14.77
CA TRP A 887 28.06 6.02 14.92
C TRP A 887 28.67 6.47 13.58
N ALA A 888 28.88 5.55 12.63
CA ALA A 888 29.48 5.86 11.35
C ALA A 888 28.50 6.43 10.32
N HIS A 889 27.22 6.06 10.44
CA HIS A 889 26.16 6.42 9.50
C HIS A 889 24.88 6.89 10.21
N PRO A 890 24.95 7.90 11.11
CA PRO A 890 23.79 8.35 11.87
C PRO A 890 22.63 8.81 10.97
N GLU A 891 22.92 9.28 9.76
CA GLU A 891 21.94 9.72 8.76
C GLU A 891 20.99 8.61 8.26
N LEU A 892 21.35 7.34 8.45
CA LEU A 892 20.57 6.18 8.02
C LEU A 892 19.57 5.69 9.09
N PHE A 893 19.62 6.27 10.30
CA PHE A 893 18.80 5.87 11.44
C PHE A 893 17.93 7.04 11.94
N ALA A 894 16.83 6.71 12.62
CA ALA A 894 15.94 7.70 13.22
C ALA A 894 16.48 8.17 14.59
N LEU A 895 17.38 9.15 14.55
CA LEU A 895 18.05 9.74 15.70
C LEU A 895 17.72 11.23 15.85
N ASP A 896 17.79 11.73 17.08
CA ASP A 896 17.73 13.16 17.36
C ASP A 896 19.07 13.88 17.07
N ASP A 897 19.09 15.20 17.21
CA ASP A 897 20.28 16.05 17.00
C ASP A 897 21.47 15.70 17.91
N THR A 898 21.25 14.94 18.98
CA THR A 898 22.28 14.49 19.93
C THR A 898 22.77 13.07 19.65
N GLY A 899 22.19 12.38 18.67
CA GLY A 899 22.55 11.01 18.32
C GLY A 899 21.86 9.94 19.17
N HIS A 900 20.86 10.32 19.97
CA HIS A 900 20.03 9.37 20.69
C HIS A 900 18.83 8.94 19.84
N THR A 901 18.33 7.74 20.11
CA THR A 901 17.21 7.17 19.36
C THR A 901 15.93 8.00 19.53
N GLU A 902 15.45 8.59 18.44
CA GLU A 902 14.18 9.32 18.38
C GLU A 902 12.99 8.34 18.27
N LEU A 903 13.15 7.32 17.42
CA LEU A 903 12.15 6.28 17.18
C LEU A 903 12.71 4.89 17.45
N GLN A 904 12.20 4.25 18.50
CA GLN A 904 12.61 2.94 18.98
C GLN A 904 11.77 1.83 18.34
N ALA A 905 12.42 0.72 18.00
CA ALA A 905 11.78 -0.48 17.51
C ALA A 905 11.08 -1.23 18.65
N GLY A 906 9.95 -1.87 18.32
CA GLY A 906 9.22 -2.68 19.26
C GLY A 906 8.12 -3.49 18.58
N ALA A 907 7.18 -3.96 19.40
CA ALA A 907 5.97 -4.63 18.96
C ALA A 907 4.76 -4.15 19.78
N PRO A 908 3.56 -4.05 19.18
CA PRO A 908 2.36 -3.73 19.92
C PRO A 908 1.99 -4.85 20.90
N ALA A 909 1.04 -4.58 21.78
CA ALA A 909 0.47 -5.61 22.65
C ALA A 909 -0.15 -6.77 21.84
N ASP A 910 0.11 -8.00 22.29
CA ASP A 910 -0.42 -9.22 21.70
C ASP A 910 -0.80 -10.25 22.79
N ALA A 911 -1.14 -11.47 22.35
CA ALA A 911 -1.52 -12.54 23.28
C ALA A 911 -0.37 -13.03 24.18
N PHE A 912 0.88 -12.73 23.83
CA PHE A 912 2.09 -13.15 24.53
C PHE A 912 2.67 -12.03 25.43
N SER A 913 2.54 -10.77 25.00
CA SER A 913 2.89 -9.58 25.78
C SER A 913 1.73 -8.58 25.82
N GLN A 914 1.02 -8.54 26.96
CA GLN A 914 -0.13 -7.65 27.15
C GLN A 914 0.23 -6.16 27.12
N ASP A 915 1.48 -5.81 27.42
CA ASP A 915 1.97 -4.42 27.45
C ASP A 915 2.73 -4.05 26.16
N GLY A 916 2.83 -4.97 25.20
CA GLY A 916 3.70 -4.84 24.02
C GLY A 916 5.18 -5.07 24.36
N GLN A 917 6.07 -4.78 23.42
CA GLN A 917 7.52 -4.92 23.61
C GLN A 917 8.22 -3.64 23.15
N LEU A 918 9.20 -3.21 23.94
CA LEU A 918 10.13 -2.14 23.60
C LEU A 918 11.52 -2.74 23.53
N TRP A 919 12.11 -2.78 22.33
CA TRP A 919 13.44 -3.37 22.15
C TRP A 919 14.55 -2.32 22.31
N GLY A 920 14.23 -1.05 22.12
CA GLY A 920 15.15 0.08 22.36
C GLY A 920 16.06 0.42 21.18
N ASN A 921 16.18 -0.46 20.18
CA ASN A 921 16.99 -0.22 18.99
C ASN A 921 16.42 0.92 18.12
N PRO A 922 17.25 1.74 17.46
CA PRO A 922 16.78 2.74 16.52
C PRO A 922 16.16 2.11 15.28
N THR A 923 15.07 2.71 14.82
CA THR A 923 14.46 2.41 13.52
C THR A 923 15.25 3.06 12.37
N TYR A 924 14.97 2.64 11.14
CA TYR A 924 15.69 3.09 9.95
C TYR A 924 15.07 4.33 9.31
N ASN A 925 15.92 5.22 8.79
CA ASN A 925 15.51 6.23 7.83
C ASN A 925 15.50 5.60 6.42
N TRP A 926 14.38 4.95 6.08
CA TRP A 926 14.23 4.26 4.79
C TRP A 926 14.34 5.16 3.57
N GLN A 927 14.00 6.45 3.71
CA GLN A 927 14.16 7.41 2.61
C GLN A 927 15.65 7.67 2.35
N ALA A 928 16.46 7.91 3.39
CA ALA A 928 17.90 8.07 3.25
C ALA A 928 18.55 6.83 2.63
N HIS A 929 18.15 5.63 3.07
CA HIS A 929 18.59 4.38 2.42
C HIS A 929 18.20 4.31 0.95
N LYS A 930 16.98 4.69 0.59
CA LYS A 930 16.53 4.70 -0.80
C LYS A 930 17.34 5.69 -1.65
N ASP A 931 17.63 6.87 -1.12
CA ASP A 931 18.39 7.92 -1.81
C ASP A 931 19.84 7.49 -2.12
N GLU A 932 20.46 6.66 -1.28
CA GLU A 932 21.78 6.06 -1.54
C GLU A 932 21.74 4.75 -2.37
N GLY A 933 20.56 4.33 -2.82
CA GLY A 933 20.38 3.07 -3.56
C GLY A 933 20.51 1.83 -2.68
N TYR A 934 20.11 1.94 -1.42
CA TYR A 934 20.15 0.92 -0.36
C TYR A 934 21.55 0.38 -0.03
N ARG A 935 22.60 1.15 -0.30
CA ARG A 935 24.00 0.68 -0.25
C ARG A 935 24.34 -0.07 1.05
N TRP A 936 24.02 0.49 2.22
CA TRP A 936 24.32 -0.15 3.50
C TRP A 936 23.69 -1.55 3.61
N TRP A 937 22.42 -1.69 3.25
CA TRP A 937 21.71 -2.98 3.25
C TRP A 937 22.26 -3.97 2.23
N ILE A 938 22.61 -3.52 1.03
CA ILE A 938 23.21 -4.39 0.00
C ILE A 938 24.56 -4.94 0.48
N GLU A 939 25.39 -4.11 1.10
CA GLU A 939 26.64 -4.57 1.71
C GLU A 939 26.40 -5.53 2.88
N ARG A 940 25.37 -5.27 3.70
CA ARG A 940 24.98 -6.15 4.81
C ARG A 940 24.56 -7.53 4.31
N PHE A 941 23.76 -7.59 3.24
CA PHE A 941 23.39 -8.83 2.58
C PHE A 941 24.61 -9.55 1.98
N ARG A 942 25.49 -8.81 1.29
CA ARG A 942 26.72 -9.38 0.73
C ARG A 942 27.61 -10.00 1.82
N ARG A 943 27.75 -9.33 2.97
CA ARG A 943 28.50 -9.87 4.12
C ARG A 943 27.83 -11.13 4.65
N SER A 944 26.51 -11.16 4.74
CA SER A 944 25.78 -12.34 5.21
C SER A 944 25.95 -13.56 4.28
N PHE A 945 25.91 -13.36 2.96
CA PHE A 945 26.14 -14.43 1.98
C PHE A 945 27.58 -14.94 1.97
N TYR A 946 28.51 -14.15 2.49
CA TYR A 946 29.88 -14.59 2.74
C TYR A 946 29.97 -15.45 4.00
N LEU A 947 29.22 -15.09 5.05
CA LEU A 947 29.23 -15.79 6.34
C LEU A 947 28.40 -17.09 6.34
N TYR A 948 27.38 -17.22 5.49
CA TYR A 948 26.43 -18.31 5.55
C TYR A 948 26.03 -18.84 4.16
N ASP A 949 25.54 -20.07 4.08
CA ASP A 949 24.99 -20.62 2.83
C ASP A 949 23.56 -20.10 2.57
N TYR A 950 22.81 -19.89 3.65
CA TYR A 950 21.50 -19.23 3.72
C TYR A 950 21.41 -18.33 4.95
N THR A 951 20.50 -17.37 4.91
CA THR A 951 20.31 -16.39 5.97
C THR A 951 18.84 -16.26 6.32
N ARG A 952 18.50 -16.53 7.58
CA ARG A 952 17.20 -16.12 8.13
C ARG A 952 17.22 -14.61 8.36
N LEU A 953 16.24 -13.92 7.79
CA LEU A 953 15.97 -12.52 8.06
C LEU A 953 15.02 -12.47 9.26
N ASP A 954 15.56 -12.09 10.40
CA ASP A 954 14.80 -11.86 11.63
C ASP A 954 13.77 -10.77 11.42
N HIS A 955 12.59 -10.93 12.02
CA HIS A 955 11.48 -9.98 11.95
C HIS A 955 11.19 -9.48 10.51
N PHE A 956 11.06 -10.40 9.54
CA PHE A 956 10.88 -10.07 8.12
C PHE A 956 9.66 -9.16 7.85
N ILE A 957 8.65 -9.21 8.73
CA ILE A 957 7.47 -8.34 8.70
C ILE A 957 7.89 -6.85 8.67
N GLY A 958 8.98 -6.48 9.34
CA GLY A 958 9.54 -5.13 9.39
C GLY A 958 9.87 -4.53 8.03
N PHE A 959 10.10 -5.35 7.00
CA PHE A 959 10.30 -4.86 5.62
C PHE A 959 8.99 -4.39 4.96
N THR A 960 7.83 -4.83 5.45
CA THR A 960 6.51 -4.31 5.03
C THR A 960 5.98 -3.25 5.98
N SER A 961 6.03 -3.52 7.28
CA SER A 961 5.57 -2.61 8.32
C SER A 961 6.32 -2.91 9.61
N TYR A 962 6.87 -1.89 10.24
CA TYR A 962 7.56 -2.00 11.53
C TYR A 962 6.86 -1.12 12.55
N TYR A 963 6.90 -1.52 13.82
CA TYR A 963 6.30 -0.75 14.90
C TYR A 963 7.35 0.17 15.52
N ALA A 964 7.04 1.46 15.55
CA ALA A 964 7.93 2.52 16.03
C ALA A 964 7.31 3.21 17.24
N ILE A 965 8.12 3.40 18.28
CA ILE A 965 7.74 4.01 19.55
C ILE A 965 8.62 5.23 19.74
N GLU A 966 8.02 6.41 19.90
CA GLU A 966 8.78 7.63 20.18
C GLU A 966 9.47 7.55 21.54
N GLN A 967 10.64 8.18 21.64
CA GLN A 967 11.42 8.22 22.87
C GLN A 967 10.57 8.69 24.07
N GLY A 968 10.65 7.94 25.18
CA GLY A 968 9.91 8.24 26.41
C GLY A 968 8.46 7.75 26.45
N LYS A 969 7.94 7.19 25.34
CA LYS A 969 6.61 6.56 25.30
C LYS A 969 6.65 5.06 25.62
N THR A 970 5.50 4.50 25.96
CA THR A 970 5.34 3.06 26.17
C THR A 970 5.08 2.31 24.88
N ALA A 971 5.25 0.98 24.87
CA ALA A 971 4.94 0.15 23.70
C ALA A 971 3.45 0.19 23.30
N ALA A 972 2.53 0.58 24.20
CA ALA A 972 1.13 0.79 23.85
C ALA A 972 0.87 2.07 23.04
N GLU A 973 1.80 3.02 23.06
CA GLU A 973 1.69 4.34 22.41
C GLU A 973 2.46 4.41 21.08
N GLY A 974 3.05 3.30 20.66
CA GLY A 974 3.72 3.22 19.36
C GLY A 974 2.75 3.16 18.18
N SER A 975 3.31 3.18 16.99
CA SER A 975 2.54 3.14 15.75
C SER A 975 3.27 2.36 14.67
N PHE A 976 2.51 1.71 13.79
CA PHE A 976 3.09 1.02 12.66
C PHE A 976 3.47 2.01 11.54
N LYS A 977 4.71 1.95 11.08
CA LYS A 977 5.26 2.64 9.91
C LYS A 977 5.48 1.65 8.76
N PHE A 978 5.60 2.15 7.53
CA PHE A 978 5.85 1.31 6.35
C PHE A 978 7.36 1.07 6.15
N GLY A 979 7.72 -0.18 5.86
CA GLY A 979 9.08 -0.54 5.46
C GLY A 979 9.35 -0.31 3.96
N PRO A 980 10.52 -0.71 3.44
CA PRO A 980 10.94 -0.49 2.06
C PRO A 980 10.19 -1.35 1.02
N GLY A 981 9.47 -2.40 1.45
CA GLY A 981 8.76 -3.32 0.58
C GLY A 981 9.71 -4.12 -0.33
N ASN A 982 9.23 -4.47 -1.53
CA ASN A 982 9.97 -5.31 -2.49
C ASN A 982 11.17 -4.59 -3.15
N GLU A 983 11.20 -3.25 -3.14
CA GLU A 983 12.20 -2.46 -3.84
C GLU A 983 13.63 -2.79 -3.38
N LEU A 984 13.84 -2.93 -2.07
CA LEU A 984 15.13 -3.33 -1.49
C LEU A 984 15.61 -4.67 -2.05
N PHE A 985 14.71 -5.67 -2.12
CA PHE A 985 15.05 -7.01 -2.57
C PHE A 985 15.25 -7.09 -4.09
N ASP A 986 14.54 -6.29 -4.87
CA ASP A 986 14.78 -6.15 -6.31
C ASP A 986 16.18 -5.57 -6.58
N VAL A 987 16.59 -4.55 -5.82
CA VAL A 987 17.94 -3.98 -5.90
C VAL A 987 18.99 -5.01 -5.48
N ALA A 988 18.74 -5.75 -4.39
CA ALA A 988 19.62 -6.84 -3.94
C ALA A 988 19.78 -7.92 -5.01
N TYR A 989 18.69 -8.39 -5.62
CA TYR A 989 18.74 -9.41 -6.66
C TYR A 989 19.53 -8.95 -7.88
N LYS A 990 19.33 -7.70 -8.32
CA LYS A 990 20.08 -7.12 -9.45
C LYS A 990 21.59 -7.08 -9.20
N GLN A 991 22.01 -6.86 -7.95
CA GLN A 991 23.43 -6.73 -7.61
C GLN A 991 24.09 -8.04 -7.15
N LEU A 992 23.35 -8.92 -6.49
CA LEU A 992 23.88 -10.11 -5.81
C LEU A 992 23.43 -11.43 -6.47
N GLY A 993 22.44 -11.40 -7.36
CA GLY A 993 21.84 -12.58 -7.95
C GLY A 993 20.77 -13.22 -7.05
N PRO A 994 20.48 -14.53 -7.21
CA PRO A 994 19.51 -15.24 -6.38
C PRO A 994 19.82 -15.12 -4.89
N LEU A 995 18.81 -14.73 -4.12
CA LEU A 995 18.95 -14.34 -2.72
C LEU A 995 18.68 -15.54 -1.80
N PRO A 996 19.67 -16.03 -1.03
CA PRO A 996 19.56 -17.18 -0.14
C PRO A 996 18.90 -16.82 1.21
N PHE A 997 17.74 -16.17 1.16
CA PHE A 997 17.02 -15.76 2.36
C PHE A 997 15.94 -16.75 2.78
N ILE A 998 15.69 -16.79 4.09
CA ILE A 998 14.52 -17.38 4.75
C ILE A 998 13.86 -16.23 5.50
N ALA A 999 12.55 -16.09 5.38
CA ALA A 999 11.81 -15.02 6.03
C ALA A 999 11.23 -15.49 7.36
N GLU A 1000 11.57 -14.81 8.46
CA GLU A 1000 10.85 -14.98 9.72
C GLU A 1000 9.57 -14.15 9.70
N ASP A 1001 8.48 -14.76 9.24
CA ASP A 1001 7.15 -14.18 9.12
C ASP A 1001 6.24 -14.55 10.30
N LEU A 1002 6.80 -14.53 11.52
CA LEU A 1002 6.07 -14.83 12.75
C LEU A 1002 5.46 -13.56 13.36
N GLY A 1003 4.28 -13.67 13.96
CA GLY A 1003 3.54 -12.55 14.57
C GLY A 1003 2.25 -12.20 13.82
N ALA A 1004 1.93 -10.90 13.73
CA ALA A 1004 0.70 -10.43 13.08
C ALA A 1004 0.86 -10.40 11.54
N VAL A 1005 0.72 -11.56 10.90
CA VAL A 1005 0.90 -11.72 9.45
C VAL A 1005 -0.27 -11.10 8.68
N THR A 1006 -0.02 -9.94 8.07
CA THR A 1006 -1.00 -9.23 7.24
C THR A 1006 -0.96 -9.71 5.78
N PRO A 1007 -1.99 -9.40 4.96
CA PRO A 1007 -1.95 -9.68 3.52
C PRO A 1007 -0.76 -9.03 2.79
N ALA A 1008 -0.24 -7.91 3.29
CA ALA A 1008 0.94 -7.26 2.73
C ALA A 1008 2.23 -8.07 2.96
N VAL A 1009 2.39 -8.71 4.12
CA VAL A 1009 3.52 -9.64 4.39
C VAL A 1009 3.48 -10.82 3.43
N ARG A 1010 2.29 -11.43 3.27
CA ARG A 1010 2.07 -12.55 2.35
C ARG A 1010 2.33 -12.15 0.90
N ALA A 1011 1.94 -10.94 0.52
CA ALA A 1011 2.25 -10.38 -0.80
C ALA A 1011 3.76 -10.22 -1.00
N LEU A 1012 4.51 -9.73 -0.01
CA LEU A 1012 5.97 -9.60 -0.09
C LEU A 1012 6.64 -10.99 -0.20
N LEU A 1013 6.28 -11.96 0.66
CA LEU A 1013 6.77 -13.34 0.56
C LEU A 1013 6.48 -13.96 -0.82
N SER A 1014 5.28 -13.70 -1.34
CA SER A 1014 4.87 -14.17 -2.64
C SER A 1014 5.59 -13.47 -3.80
N GLN A 1015 6.13 -12.26 -3.62
CA GLN A 1015 6.95 -11.56 -4.61
C GLN A 1015 8.43 -11.94 -4.55
N THR A 1016 8.97 -12.13 -3.35
CA THR A 1016 10.39 -12.48 -3.17
C THR A 1016 10.62 -13.98 -3.40
N GLY A 1017 9.65 -14.79 -2.99
CA GLY A 1017 9.75 -16.24 -2.93
C GLY A 1017 10.64 -16.79 -1.84
N PHE A 1018 10.98 -15.98 -0.86
CA PHE A 1018 11.65 -16.49 0.33
C PHE A 1018 10.71 -17.42 1.10
N PRO A 1019 11.18 -18.60 1.51
CA PRO A 1019 10.39 -19.48 2.36
C PRO A 1019 10.14 -18.81 3.71
N GLY A 1020 8.88 -18.80 4.14
CA GLY A 1020 8.48 -18.39 5.48
C GLY A 1020 8.77 -19.47 6.52
N MET A 1021 8.18 -19.33 7.71
CA MET A 1021 8.31 -20.28 8.83
C MET A 1021 6.95 -20.80 9.28
N SER A 1022 6.88 -22.08 9.61
CA SER A 1022 5.71 -22.69 10.26
C SER A 1022 6.14 -23.43 11.51
N VAL A 1023 5.80 -22.86 12.67
CA VAL A 1023 6.16 -23.40 13.98
C VAL A 1023 4.94 -24.10 14.59
N ILE A 1024 5.07 -25.36 14.99
CA ILE A 1024 3.92 -26.14 15.51
C ILE A 1024 3.29 -25.53 16.77
N GLN A 1025 4.08 -24.85 17.60
CA GLN A 1025 3.60 -24.15 18.79
C GLN A 1025 2.67 -22.97 18.45
N PHE A 1026 2.71 -22.48 17.21
CA PHE A 1026 1.86 -21.43 16.67
C PHE A 1026 0.80 -21.96 15.70
N ALA A 1027 0.55 -23.28 15.70
CA ALA A 1027 -0.47 -23.88 14.85
C ALA A 1027 -1.87 -23.30 15.15
N ASP A 1028 -2.64 -23.04 14.08
CA ASP A 1028 -4.04 -22.67 14.21
C ASP A 1028 -4.85 -23.85 14.79
N GLY A 1029 -5.55 -23.61 15.90
CA GLY A 1029 -6.35 -24.63 16.59
C GLY A 1029 -5.58 -25.44 17.64
N ASP A 1030 -5.97 -26.70 17.85
CA ASP A 1030 -5.30 -27.60 18.80
C ASP A 1030 -4.32 -28.50 18.04
N CYS A 1031 -3.03 -28.21 18.21
CA CYS A 1031 -1.92 -28.84 17.50
C CYS A 1031 -1.86 -30.36 17.68
N ARG A 1032 -2.48 -30.91 18.73
CA ARG A 1032 -2.56 -32.37 18.97
C ARG A 1032 -3.35 -33.09 17.88
N TYR A 1033 -4.27 -32.41 17.20
CA TYR A 1033 -5.13 -33.01 16.19
C TYR A 1033 -4.73 -32.65 14.77
N SER A 1034 -4.24 -31.43 14.53
CA SER A 1034 -3.90 -30.96 13.20
C SER A 1034 -2.76 -29.94 13.23
N PHE A 1035 -1.84 -30.09 12.28
CA PHE A 1035 -0.82 -29.11 11.96
C PHE A 1035 -0.67 -29.09 10.44
N ALA A 1036 -1.04 -27.97 9.81
CA ALA A 1036 -1.04 -27.78 8.36
C ALA A 1036 -0.11 -26.59 8.03
N PRO A 1037 1.21 -26.80 7.98
CA PRO A 1037 2.15 -25.74 7.63
C PRO A 1037 1.92 -25.22 6.21
N ALA A 1038 2.29 -23.96 5.97
CA ALA A 1038 2.25 -23.38 4.62
C ALA A 1038 3.22 -24.13 3.69
N GLN A 1039 2.84 -24.39 2.43
CA GLN A 1039 3.59 -25.29 1.55
C GLN A 1039 5.03 -24.85 1.26
N GLU A 1040 5.28 -23.53 1.16
CA GLU A 1040 6.61 -22.97 0.88
C GLU A 1040 7.35 -22.52 2.14
N SER A 1041 6.91 -22.90 3.34
CA SER A 1041 7.61 -22.57 4.57
C SER A 1041 8.61 -23.65 4.98
N ILE A 1042 9.54 -23.27 5.85
CA ILE A 1042 10.35 -24.20 6.64
C ILE A 1042 9.57 -24.55 7.90
N VAL A 1043 9.53 -25.84 8.23
CA VAL A 1043 8.79 -26.35 9.39
C VAL A 1043 9.70 -26.42 10.62
N TYR A 1044 9.20 -25.96 11.76
CA TYR A 1044 9.91 -25.93 13.04
C TYR A 1044 9.10 -26.56 14.17
N SER A 1045 9.78 -27.25 15.10
CA SER A 1045 9.18 -27.63 16.40
C SER A 1045 9.20 -26.48 17.42
N GLY A 1046 10.17 -25.56 17.28
CA GLY A 1046 10.35 -24.37 18.11
C GLY A 1046 11.41 -23.45 17.51
N THR A 1047 11.54 -22.25 18.07
CA THR A 1047 12.59 -21.28 17.73
C THR A 1047 13.47 -21.01 18.95
N HIS A 1048 14.40 -20.07 18.84
CA HIS A 1048 15.21 -19.62 19.98
C HIS A 1048 14.38 -18.85 21.04
N ASP A 1049 13.24 -18.27 20.63
CA ASP A 1049 12.35 -17.46 21.47
C ASP A 1049 11.20 -18.23 22.09
N THR A 1050 10.89 -19.44 21.60
CA THR A 1050 9.80 -20.25 22.14
C THR A 1050 10.23 -21.04 23.39
N GLN A 1051 9.25 -21.60 24.09
CA GLN A 1051 9.53 -22.70 25.02
C GLN A 1051 10.14 -23.90 24.27
N THR A 1052 10.83 -24.79 24.97
CA THR A 1052 11.10 -26.11 24.39
C THR A 1052 9.77 -26.81 24.10
N LEU A 1053 9.71 -27.67 23.09
CA LEU A 1053 8.46 -28.34 22.74
C LEU A 1053 7.93 -29.18 23.91
N MET A 1054 8.81 -29.79 24.72
CA MET A 1054 8.40 -30.49 25.94
C MET A 1054 7.84 -29.51 26.97
N GLY A 1055 8.50 -28.37 27.22
CA GLY A 1055 8.03 -27.33 28.14
C GLY A 1055 6.66 -26.76 27.74
N PHE A 1056 6.45 -26.55 26.44
CA PHE A 1056 5.15 -26.17 25.87
C PHE A 1056 4.09 -27.25 26.15
N VAL A 1057 4.40 -28.53 25.89
CA VAL A 1057 3.47 -29.64 26.13
C VAL A 1057 3.10 -29.74 27.61
N GLU A 1058 4.09 -29.70 28.49
CA GLU A 1058 3.90 -29.76 29.93
C GLU A 1058 2.98 -28.62 30.40
N THR A 1059 3.31 -27.39 30.02
CA THR A 1059 2.56 -26.19 30.42
C THR A 1059 1.13 -26.20 29.87
N ARG A 1060 0.96 -26.53 28.59
CA ARG A 1060 -0.30 -26.38 27.86
C ARG A 1060 -1.28 -27.53 28.10
N PHE A 1061 -0.78 -28.75 28.26
CA PHE A 1061 -1.61 -29.97 28.23
C PHE A 1061 -1.57 -30.80 29.52
N THR A 1062 -0.50 -30.76 30.32
CA THR A 1062 -0.37 -31.61 31.52
C THR A 1062 -0.21 -30.85 32.83
N GLY A 1063 -0.49 -29.53 32.84
CA GLY A 1063 -0.49 -28.72 34.06
C GLY A 1063 0.90 -28.38 34.61
N GLY A 1064 1.92 -28.38 33.74
CA GLY A 1064 3.30 -28.00 34.05
C GLY A 1064 4.14 -29.10 34.70
N GLN A 1065 3.74 -30.37 34.57
CA GLN A 1065 4.52 -31.50 35.10
C GLN A 1065 4.85 -32.52 34.02
N ALA A 1066 6.08 -33.03 34.08
CA ALA A 1066 6.54 -34.18 33.30
C ALA A 1066 5.76 -35.44 33.69
N THR A 1067 5.01 -36.00 32.74
CA THR A 1067 4.20 -37.21 32.89
C THR A 1067 4.35 -38.13 31.67
N ASP A 1068 3.96 -39.40 31.79
CA ASP A 1068 3.89 -40.32 30.64
C ASP A 1068 2.99 -39.77 29.52
N GLU A 1069 1.94 -39.03 29.87
CA GLU A 1069 1.06 -38.35 28.91
C GLU A 1069 1.79 -37.22 28.18
N SER A 1070 2.57 -36.40 28.88
CA SER A 1070 3.37 -35.34 28.24
C SER A 1070 4.36 -35.92 27.23
N GLN A 1071 5.00 -37.05 27.54
CA GLN A 1071 5.91 -37.71 26.60
C GLN A 1071 5.17 -38.23 25.37
N GLN A 1072 3.98 -38.82 25.53
CA GLN A 1072 3.16 -39.28 24.41
C GLN A 1072 2.72 -38.15 23.49
N ILE A 1073 2.29 -37.01 24.08
CA ILE A 1073 1.92 -35.82 23.30
C ILE A 1073 3.14 -35.25 22.59
N PHE A 1074 4.27 -35.12 23.27
CA PHE A 1074 5.53 -34.66 22.69
C PHE A 1074 5.95 -35.52 21.49
N ASP A 1075 5.96 -36.85 21.65
CA ASP A 1075 6.35 -37.79 20.58
C ASP A 1075 5.40 -37.67 19.38
N HIS A 1076 4.09 -37.53 19.62
CA HIS A 1076 3.08 -37.33 18.58
C HIS A 1076 3.27 -36.01 17.83
N LEU A 1077 3.46 -34.89 18.55
CA LEU A 1077 3.72 -33.59 17.91
C LEU A 1077 5.02 -33.62 17.11
N MET A 1078 6.07 -34.28 17.62
CA MET A 1078 7.31 -34.43 16.90
C MET A 1078 7.15 -35.25 15.61
N GLU A 1079 6.40 -36.35 15.67
CA GLU A 1079 6.08 -37.14 14.47
C GLU A 1079 5.30 -36.31 13.45
N GLN A 1080 4.35 -35.46 13.88
CA GLN A 1080 3.63 -34.55 12.98
C GLN A 1080 4.56 -33.54 12.29
N VAL A 1081 5.52 -32.95 13.00
CA VAL A 1081 6.50 -31.99 12.46
C VAL A 1081 7.39 -32.64 11.39
N VAL A 1082 7.98 -33.80 11.68
CA VAL A 1082 8.93 -34.46 10.76
C VAL A 1082 8.24 -35.17 9.59
N SER A 1083 6.94 -35.46 9.71
CA SER A 1083 6.15 -36.14 8.66
C SER A 1083 5.39 -35.19 7.73
N THR A 1084 5.78 -33.91 7.70
CA THR A 1084 5.28 -32.91 6.75
C THR A 1084 5.84 -33.13 5.34
N SER A 1085 5.16 -32.58 4.33
CA SER A 1085 5.61 -32.59 2.92
C SER A 1085 6.41 -31.35 2.53
N ASN A 1086 6.73 -30.48 3.49
CA ASN A 1086 7.56 -29.29 3.29
C ASN A 1086 8.99 -29.70 2.95
N ALA A 1087 9.69 -28.92 2.11
CA ALA A 1087 11.04 -29.30 1.68
C ALA A 1087 12.05 -29.36 2.84
N VAL A 1088 11.93 -28.49 3.85
CA VAL A 1088 12.90 -28.37 4.92
C VAL A 1088 12.22 -28.38 6.29
N VAL A 1089 12.79 -29.16 7.22
CA VAL A 1089 12.40 -29.23 8.63
C VAL A 1089 13.61 -28.92 9.50
N ILE A 1090 13.49 -27.97 10.43
CA ILE A 1090 14.54 -27.60 11.38
C ILE A 1090 14.07 -27.83 12.82
N LEU A 1091 14.89 -28.50 13.63
CA LEU A 1091 14.57 -28.81 15.02
C LEU A 1091 15.59 -28.17 15.97
N PRO A 1092 15.19 -27.42 17.01
CA PRO A 1092 16.07 -27.07 18.12
C PRO A 1092 16.70 -28.31 18.75
N LEU A 1093 17.99 -28.24 19.10
CA LEU A 1093 18.69 -29.36 19.71
C LEU A 1093 18.02 -29.83 21.01
N GLN A 1094 17.42 -28.92 21.77
CA GLN A 1094 16.65 -29.24 22.98
C GLN A 1094 15.47 -30.17 22.67
N ASP A 1095 14.76 -29.93 21.58
CA ASP A 1095 13.61 -30.73 21.17
C ASP A 1095 14.07 -32.09 20.64
N VAL A 1096 15.18 -32.14 19.90
CA VAL A 1096 15.79 -33.43 19.50
C VAL A 1096 16.09 -34.29 20.73
N LEU A 1097 16.57 -33.68 21.81
CA LEU A 1097 16.90 -34.34 23.07
C LEU A 1097 15.71 -34.53 24.03
N GLY A 1098 14.55 -33.91 23.75
CA GLY A 1098 13.36 -33.99 24.60
C GLY A 1098 13.51 -33.29 25.96
N LEU A 1099 14.19 -32.15 26.01
CA LEU A 1099 14.48 -31.44 27.26
C LEU A 1099 13.32 -30.55 27.71
N SER A 1100 13.13 -30.43 29.03
CA SER A 1100 12.15 -29.53 29.66
C SER A 1100 12.47 -28.05 29.42
N ASP A 1101 11.58 -27.16 29.85
CA ASP A 1101 11.73 -25.70 29.64
C ASP A 1101 12.94 -25.08 30.37
N ASP A 1102 13.57 -25.82 31.30
CA ASP A 1102 14.83 -25.41 31.94
C ASP A 1102 16.00 -25.32 30.93
N ALA A 1103 15.85 -25.90 29.75
CA ALA A 1103 16.84 -25.90 28.67
C ALA A 1103 16.66 -24.74 27.64
N ARG A 1104 15.77 -23.79 27.93
CA ARG A 1104 15.45 -22.68 27.02
C ARG A 1104 16.66 -21.78 26.74
N MET A 1105 16.80 -21.32 25.50
CA MET A 1105 17.89 -20.41 25.10
C MET A 1105 17.59 -18.96 25.45
N ASN A 1106 16.40 -18.48 25.10
CA ASN A 1106 15.99 -17.09 25.28
C ASN A 1106 14.56 -17.00 25.79
N ILE A 1107 14.32 -16.05 26.69
CA ILE A 1107 13.00 -15.61 27.12
C ILE A 1107 12.84 -14.16 26.65
N PRO A 1108 12.00 -13.90 25.62
CA PRO A 1108 11.74 -12.56 25.12
C PRO A 1108 11.34 -11.59 26.24
N GLY A 1109 11.85 -10.36 26.18
CA GLY A 1109 11.56 -9.30 27.15
C GLY A 1109 12.33 -9.38 28.48
N LYS A 1110 13.25 -10.33 28.66
CA LYS A 1110 14.19 -10.36 29.79
C LYS A 1110 15.61 -10.02 29.33
N ALA A 1111 16.31 -9.17 30.08
CA ALA A 1111 17.69 -8.79 29.78
C ALA A 1111 18.71 -9.84 30.26
N GLU A 1112 18.56 -10.37 31.48
CA GLU A 1112 19.51 -11.29 32.09
C GLU A 1112 19.03 -12.75 32.08
N GLY A 1113 19.99 -13.68 32.09
CA GLY A 1113 19.74 -15.13 32.20
C GLY A 1113 19.43 -15.84 30.88
N ASN A 1114 19.56 -15.14 29.76
CA ASN A 1114 19.45 -15.70 28.41
C ASN A 1114 20.81 -16.17 27.87
N TRP A 1115 20.79 -16.94 26.78
CA TRP A 1115 21.96 -17.36 26.00
C TRP A 1115 22.99 -18.23 26.75
N SER A 1116 22.64 -18.73 27.93
CA SER A 1116 23.54 -19.51 28.80
C SER A 1116 23.40 -21.03 28.68
N TRP A 1117 22.41 -21.53 27.91
CA TRP A 1117 22.19 -22.97 27.78
C TRP A 1117 23.27 -23.66 26.95
N GLN A 1118 23.77 -24.80 27.45
CA GLN A 1118 24.75 -25.67 26.80
C GLN A 1118 24.32 -27.13 26.86
N VAL A 1119 24.51 -27.84 25.74
CA VAL A 1119 24.33 -29.30 25.68
C VAL A 1119 25.50 -29.98 26.37
N LYS A 1120 25.22 -31.06 27.11
CA LYS A 1120 26.27 -31.91 27.69
C LYS A 1120 26.79 -32.89 26.64
N LYS A 1121 28.10 -33.15 26.66
CA LYS A 1121 28.75 -34.04 25.68
C LYS A 1121 28.17 -35.46 25.71
N ASP A 1122 27.76 -35.94 26.88
CA ASP A 1122 27.14 -37.26 27.09
C ASP A 1122 25.69 -37.37 26.57
N MET A 1123 25.09 -36.27 26.13
CA MET A 1123 23.77 -36.26 25.48
C MET A 1123 23.86 -36.47 23.96
N LEU A 1124 25.00 -36.15 23.33
CA LEU A 1124 25.25 -36.33 21.89
C LEU A 1124 25.65 -37.79 21.56
N THR A 1125 24.75 -38.72 21.89
CA THR A 1125 24.99 -40.17 21.88
C THR A 1125 24.70 -40.83 20.52
N PRO A 1126 25.14 -42.08 20.29
CA PRO A 1126 24.67 -42.90 19.18
C PRO A 1126 23.14 -43.04 19.12
N GLN A 1127 22.44 -43.01 20.25
CA GLN A 1127 20.97 -43.03 20.30
C GLN A 1127 20.36 -41.75 19.73
N ALA A 1128 20.94 -40.57 20.04
CA ALA A 1128 20.51 -39.31 19.45
C ALA A 1128 20.72 -39.30 17.92
N ILE A 1129 21.85 -39.85 17.44
CA ILE A 1129 22.12 -40.04 16.01
C ILE A 1129 21.04 -40.92 15.37
N GLN A 1130 20.71 -42.07 15.97
CA GLN A 1130 19.68 -42.98 15.45
C GLN A 1130 18.29 -42.33 15.42
N LYS A 1131 17.95 -41.51 16.43
CA LYS A 1131 16.68 -40.76 16.47
C LYS A 1131 16.59 -39.78 15.30
N LEU A 1132 17.63 -38.98 15.07
CA LEU A 1132 17.70 -38.05 13.95
C LEU A 1132 17.67 -38.76 12.59
N GLN A 1133 18.38 -39.88 12.43
CA GLN A 1133 18.32 -40.70 11.20
C GLN A 1133 16.90 -41.18 10.92
N ARG A 1134 16.19 -41.67 11.94
CA ARG A 1134 14.79 -42.07 11.81
C ARG A 1134 13.90 -40.89 11.38
N PHE A 1135 14.13 -39.70 11.92
CA PHE A 1135 13.38 -38.51 11.50
C PHE A 1135 13.64 -38.16 10.03
N VAL A 1136 14.89 -38.25 9.57
CA VAL A 1136 15.26 -38.06 8.17
C VAL A 1136 14.56 -39.09 7.28
N GLU A 1137 14.53 -40.36 7.67
CA GLU A 1137 13.83 -41.42 6.94
C GLU A 1137 12.33 -41.17 6.84
N LEU A 1138 11.69 -40.75 7.94
CA LEU A 1138 10.25 -40.42 7.97
C LEU A 1138 9.93 -39.24 7.07
N HIS A 1139 10.76 -38.20 7.12
CA HIS A 1139 10.60 -37.01 6.30
C HIS A 1139 10.79 -37.32 4.81
N GLN A 1140 11.85 -38.05 4.46
CA GLN A 1140 12.10 -38.45 3.08
C GLN A 1140 10.99 -39.33 2.53
N SER A 1141 10.47 -40.28 3.34
CA SER A 1141 9.33 -41.11 2.96
C SER A 1141 8.07 -40.28 2.66
N LYS A 1142 7.91 -39.09 3.24
CA LYS A 1142 6.78 -38.20 3.00
C LYS A 1142 6.97 -37.31 1.78
N LEU A 1143 8.20 -36.89 1.50
CA LEU A 1143 8.55 -36.18 0.27
C LEU A 1143 8.43 -37.07 -0.98
N ASP A 1144 8.70 -38.36 -0.83
CA ASP A 1144 8.62 -39.34 -1.93
C ASP A 1144 7.18 -39.79 -2.25
N ALA A 1145 6.22 -39.53 -1.35
CA ALA A 1145 4.82 -39.95 -1.43
C ALA A 1145 3.92 -38.87 -2.04
#